data_AF-A0A9K3LYN2-F1
#
_entry.id   AF-A0A9K3LYN2-F1
#
_cell.length_a   1.000
_cell.length_b   1.000
_cell.length_c   1.000
_cell.angle_alpha   90.00
_cell.angle_beta   90.00
_cell.angle_gamma   90.00
#
_symmetry.space_group_name_H-M   'P 1'
#
loop_
_entity.id
_entity.type
_entity.pdbx_description
1 polymer ?
#
loop_
_entity_poly.entity_id
_entity_poly.type
_entity_poly.pdbx_seq_one_letter_code
_entity_poly.pdbx_strand_id
1 'polypeptide(L)'
;MANSTAKYSQVAVNGDDDDDDGDHSFEVVVADPNHDDGIEMIGLVGDEEEKEDDEDDENFQDEMEDQNEPDGVDSVAEQSRILRQRFRFDMLEEQLLWNVWNRWEEPALLSIIVTGIMLLPTLILWMYGAFAFVGRFWSLWIFVLPLQLRISVASWYIQSVSTVSFQHRRRLRILCSIMTVLEVTFLLVYQALGKILIMAFFRDADGSIVYEWEREVRFIRIATVLSWIVILSRCAVGLTSMAVRTLKYTYPDTYREWRPTFWTPGRDESFSDSTRAKLLWSFRSFNILVLGFHTLCILSAASHFGPWPIYSLPEDCDPLDDTECGLPFPSFHHMKEDPTTPTGWRVHLRGLPPLRGGIPFHPRFLNELDGFSTMAPMLFYMNGLKEAHEKGDNRKELQGPERIEFSVTAESITLLLDVEEQTLVHHSAEVDYLDPDHPLVLIFPAQPLKHSTHYAVIVIGAMDEFGRKLPKTKGMINVMKSTNSPTRKRWFEKVIPALNRAADWYSFAREPESLQLIFDFVTISEQSQLGTIRTARDKGLDIVSKWNWQEHVDVVSLIDYECCDDCLIARTIHLNLDVPSFLESESRYSFLDHRKLQRRHPVATGRAKALVQIPCSIRNKEQDAKAIVEFGHGLFYNREEVTDHFLQKMANDNGYLMMAMDWRGMSSYDLPIVIKTLIGTPDLFQAVRDNLIQGYVNKLCLQHFSQNGMLDLDAFKFDGNAISTVDDAAPASIFYGISQGGILGAGYISLAGKTKLIDRGILGVPGTPFALVLTRSLDFAGYDTLILFNFYNNRHVRMLLSLVQMAWDPAEASGHRAMPTTEPIPRLLLQAGLGDPVVPTIAAEALARSLGASTLPNTPRAIFGISQAPAASSDGSTLGPDVTLSELLYEREFNSLPLDDRFASENSVHWCVRVDKAFVQQIEEFINTGRVMDPCVEDECRRESAVC
;
A
#
# COMPACT_ATOMS: atom_id res chain seq x y z
N MET A 1 -8.56 -3.17 -11.21
CA MET A 1 -8.32 -4.38 -10.40
C MET A 1 -8.81 -4.14 -8.97
N ALA A 2 -10.13 -4.22 -8.78
CA ALA A 2 -10.84 -4.35 -7.50
C ALA A 2 -12.22 -4.86 -7.91
N ASN A 3 -12.75 -5.88 -7.23
CA ASN A 3 -13.80 -6.80 -7.74
C ASN A 3 -13.37 -7.66 -8.94
N SER A 4 -12.75 -8.80 -8.64
CA SER A 4 -13.26 -10.11 -9.09
C SER A 4 -13.82 -10.78 -7.83
N THR A 5 -15.12 -10.63 -7.52
CA THR A 5 -16.24 -11.53 -7.91
C THR A 5 -16.14 -12.93 -7.30
N ALA A 6 -17.18 -13.48 -6.66
CA ALA A 6 -18.61 -13.12 -6.70
C ALA A 6 -19.32 -13.26 -5.34
N LYS A 7 -20.47 -12.57 -5.20
CA LYS A 7 -21.44 -12.89 -4.14
C LYS A 7 -22.19 -14.17 -4.51
N TYR A 8 -22.06 -15.22 -3.71
CA TYR A 8 -22.96 -16.37 -3.77
C TYR A 8 -24.32 -16.02 -3.15
N SER A 9 -25.23 -15.50 -3.98
CA SER A 9 -26.67 -15.50 -3.66
C SER A 9 -27.32 -16.69 -4.36
N GLN A 10 -27.66 -17.73 -3.60
CA GLN A 10 -28.42 -18.86 -4.15
C GLN A 10 -29.79 -18.38 -4.65
N VAL A 11 -30.17 -18.80 -5.85
CA VAL A 11 -31.54 -18.71 -6.36
C VAL A 11 -31.92 -20.11 -6.81
N ALA A 12 -32.72 -20.80 -6.01
CA ALA A 12 -33.21 -22.13 -6.34
C ALA A 12 -34.22 -22.04 -7.50
N VAL A 13 -33.97 -22.79 -8.57
CA VAL A 13 -34.95 -23.13 -9.61
C VAL A 13 -34.83 -24.63 -9.86
N ASN A 14 -35.97 -25.32 -9.97
CA ASN A 14 -36.02 -26.76 -10.14
C ASN A 14 -35.36 -27.18 -11.46
N GLY A 15 -34.70 -28.34 -11.46
CA GLY A 15 -34.35 -29.05 -12.69
C GLY A 15 -35.47 -30.02 -13.09
N ASP A 16 -35.60 -30.25 -14.40
CA ASP A 16 -36.16 -31.45 -15.03
C ASP A 16 -35.46 -31.60 -16.41
N ASP A 17 -34.97 -32.81 -16.68
CA ASP A 17 -34.71 -33.52 -17.96
C ASP A 17 -33.77 -33.00 -19.10
N ASP A 18 -32.94 -33.97 -19.55
CA ASP A 18 -32.42 -34.35 -20.89
C ASP A 18 -31.34 -33.55 -21.70
N ASP A 19 -30.25 -34.28 -22.02
CA ASP A 19 -29.38 -34.40 -23.24
C ASP A 19 -29.31 -33.25 -24.28
N ASP A 20 -28.14 -32.87 -24.87
CA ASP A 20 -27.30 -33.68 -25.79
C ASP A 20 -25.93 -32.98 -26.14
N ASP A 21 -25.11 -33.57 -27.01
CA ASP A 21 -23.70 -33.24 -27.39
C ASP A 21 -23.37 -31.81 -27.89
N GLY A 22 -22.09 -31.39 -27.74
CA GLY A 22 -21.56 -30.14 -28.34
C GLY A 22 -20.08 -29.78 -28.10
N ASP A 23 -19.13 -30.55 -28.63
CA ASP A 23 -17.67 -30.27 -28.56
C ASP A 23 -17.21 -29.11 -29.47
N HIS A 24 -16.41 -28.16 -28.93
CA HIS A 24 -15.53 -27.25 -29.69
C HIS A 24 -14.39 -26.64 -28.86
N SER A 25 -13.17 -27.19 -28.99
CA SER A 25 -11.92 -26.58 -28.52
C SER A 25 -11.37 -25.51 -29.49
N PHE A 26 -10.75 -24.43 -28.97
CA PHE A 26 -9.97 -23.47 -29.77
C PHE A 26 -8.56 -23.27 -29.20
N GLU A 27 -7.54 -23.66 -29.97
CA GLU A 27 -6.14 -23.24 -29.74
C GLU A 27 -5.92 -21.79 -30.23
N VAL A 28 -4.98 -21.08 -29.62
CA VAL A 28 -4.48 -19.79 -30.12
C VAL A 28 -2.96 -19.88 -30.31
N VAL A 29 -2.53 -19.81 -31.56
CA VAL A 29 -1.12 -19.90 -31.95
C VAL A 29 -0.44 -18.52 -31.84
N VAL A 30 0.74 -18.47 -31.23
CA VAL A 30 1.60 -17.28 -31.12
C VAL A 30 2.38 -17.06 -32.42
N ALA A 31 2.54 -15.81 -32.84
CA ALA A 31 3.40 -15.44 -33.97
C ALA A 31 4.15 -14.12 -33.72
N ASP A 32 5.48 -14.18 -33.85
CA ASP A 32 6.42 -13.07 -34.00
C ASP A 32 7.01 -13.17 -35.43
N PRO A 33 7.24 -12.06 -36.14
CA PRO A 33 8.65 -11.74 -36.42
C PRO A 33 8.99 -10.24 -36.58
N ASN A 34 10.17 -9.86 -36.08
CA ASN A 34 10.97 -8.75 -36.62
C ASN A 34 12.00 -9.26 -37.65
N HIS A 35 11.92 -8.83 -38.91
CA HIS A 35 13.12 -8.64 -39.75
C HIS A 35 12.88 -7.68 -40.94
N ASP A 36 13.93 -6.93 -41.28
CA ASP A 36 14.00 -6.05 -42.45
C ASP A 36 14.25 -6.83 -43.75
N ASP A 37 13.90 -6.21 -44.89
CA ASP A 37 14.80 -6.14 -46.06
C ASP A 37 14.45 -4.92 -46.94
N GLY A 38 15.43 -4.33 -47.63
CA GLY A 38 15.31 -3.01 -48.30
C GLY A 38 15.67 -2.98 -49.80
N ILE A 39 16.35 -1.90 -50.24
CA ILE A 39 16.90 -1.65 -51.61
C ILE A 39 15.82 -1.19 -52.64
N GLU A 40 15.77 0.07 -53.09
CA GLU A 40 16.60 0.76 -54.15
C GLU A 40 16.38 0.21 -55.59
N MET A 41 16.44 0.94 -56.72
CA MET A 41 16.72 2.35 -57.14
C MET A 41 15.93 2.59 -58.49
N ILE A 42 16.10 3.54 -59.44
CA ILE A 42 17.08 4.59 -59.83
C ILE A 42 16.38 5.67 -60.74
N GLY A 43 17.00 6.83 -61.01
CA GLY A 43 16.68 7.73 -62.16
C GLY A 43 16.51 9.23 -61.80
N LEU A 44 17.43 10.19 -62.00
CA LEU A 44 18.25 10.64 -63.17
C LEU A 44 17.43 11.46 -64.21
N VAL A 45 17.79 12.65 -64.73
CA VAL A 45 19.05 13.48 -64.77
C VAL A 45 18.72 15.01 -64.84
N GLY A 46 19.63 15.89 -64.35
CA GLY A 46 20.05 17.15 -65.01
C GLY A 46 19.36 18.49 -64.67
N ASP A 47 20.02 19.67 -64.71
CA ASP A 47 21.43 20.04 -65.00
C ASP A 47 21.84 21.37 -64.29
N GLU A 48 23.14 21.74 -64.41
CA GLU A 48 23.98 22.93 -64.09
C GLU A 48 23.31 24.36 -64.08
N GLU A 49 23.82 25.45 -63.45
CA GLU A 49 24.92 25.75 -62.48
C GLU A 49 24.51 27.01 -61.60
N GLU A 50 25.29 27.92 -60.96
CA GLU A 50 26.71 28.34 -60.99
C GLU A 50 27.24 28.89 -59.60
N LYS A 51 27.96 30.05 -59.56
CA LYS A 51 28.97 30.55 -58.59
C LYS A 51 28.66 31.87 -57.81
N GLU A 52 29.37 32.06 -56.68
CA GLU A 52 30.11 33.27 -56.14
C GLU A 52 29.40 34.66 -55.95
N ASP A 53 29.73 35.58 -55.01
CA ASP A 53 30.61 35.64 -53.80
C ASP A 53 30.31 36.89 -52.90
N ASP A 54 30.77 36.85 -51.63
CA ASP A 54 31.33 37.90 -50.71
C ASP A 54 30.63 39.19 -50.13
N GLU A 55 31.00 39.42 -48.83
CA GLU A 55 31.32 40.64 -48.02
C GLU A 55 30.32 41.76 -47.55
N ASP A 56 30.24 41.88 -46.20
CA ASP A 56 30.50 43.04 -45.29
C ASP A 56 29.53 44.22 -44.88
N ASP A 57 29.45 44.37 -43.53
CA ASP A 57 29.58 45.55 -42.62
C ASP A 57 28.49 46.58 -42.14
N GLU A 58 28.50 46.73 -40.79
CA GLU A 58 28.46 47.92 -39.88
C GLU A 58 27.25 48.91 -39.68
N ASN A 59 26.71 48.88 -38.43
CA ASN A 59 26.61 49.94 -37.37
C ASN A 59 25.61 51.14 -37.28
N PHE A 60 25.14 51.32 -36.01
CA PHE A 60 24.80 52.54 -35.20
C PHE A 60 23.53 53.39 -35.54
N GLN A 61 22.68 53.86 -34.60
CA GLN A 61 22.77 54.70 -33.36
C GLN A 61 23.04 56.21 -33.62
N ASP A 62 22.48 57.23 -32.90
CA ASP A 62 21.30 57.38 -31.99
C ASP A 62 20.81 58.88 -32.06
N GLU A 63 20.38 59.73 -31.11
CA GLU A 63 20.29 59.82 -29.61
C GLU A 63 19.40 61.05 -29.19
N MET A 64 18.94 61.14 -27.91
CA MET A 64 18.89 62.36 -27.02
C MET A 64 17.65 62.67 -26.14
N GLU A 65 17.99 63.22 -24.95
CA GLU A 65 17.28 63.69 -23.72
C GLU A 65 16.83 65.19 -23.77
N ASP A 66 16.22 65.91 -22.79
CA ASP A 66 15.36 65.69 -21.58
C ASP A 66 14.95 67.10 -20.98
N GLN A 67 14.21 67.16 -19.86
CA GLN A 67 14.11 68.24 -18.81
C GLN A 67 13.00 69.34 -18.81
N ASN A 68 11.93 69.05 -18.04
CA ASN A 68 11.34 69.77 -16.87
C ASN A 68 11.14 71.33 -16.73
N GLU A 69 9.86 71.71 -16.49
CA GLU A 69 9.32 72.62 -15.43
C GLU A 69 9.67 74.15 -15.33
N PRO A 70 8.93 75.00 -14.56
CA PRO A 70 7.57 74.90 -13.95
C PRO A 70 6.66 76.18 -14.09
N ASP A 71 5.54 76.19 -13.35
CA ASP A 71 4.77 77.32 -12.75
C ASP A 71 3.84 78.25 -13.58
N GLY A 72 2.72 78.64 -12.92
CA GLY A 72 1.81 79.73 -13.34
C GLY A 72 0.30 79.46 -13.15
N VAL A 73 -0.28 79.81 -12.00
CA VAL A 73 -1.71 79.64 -11.69
C VAL A 73 -2.51 80.94 -11.90
N ASP A 74 -3.67 80.85 -12.57
CA ASP A 74 -4.83 81.70 -12.30
C ASP A 74 -6.15 80.92 -12.54
N SER A 75 -7.30 81.54 -12.27
CA SER A 75 -8.35 80.91 -11.46
C SER A 75 -9.71 80.67 -12.14
N VAL A 76 -10.68 80.16 -11.36
CA VAL A 76 -12.13 80.02 -11.66
C VAL A 76 -12.56 78.84 -12.56
N ALA A 77 -11.66 78.12 -13.23
CA ALA A 77 -12.02 76.85 -13.92
C ALA A 77 -12.20 75.63 -12.98
N GLU A 78 -11.77 75.75 -11.71
CA GLU A 78 -11.27 74.64 -10.91
C GLU A 78 -12.31 73.63 -10.39
N GLN A 79 -13.56 74.07 -10.15
CA GLN A 79 -14.61 73.16 -9.63
C GLN A 79 -15.28 72.31 -10.73
N SER A 80 -15.19 72.70 -12.01
CA SER A 80 -15.87 72.01 -13.12
C SER A 80 -15.09 70.82 -13.70
N ARG A 81 -13.85 70.63 -13.24
CA ARG A 81 -12.88 69.62 -13.73
C ARG A 81 -12.66 68.48 -12.73
N ILE A 82 -12.59 68.78 -11.43
CA ILE A 82 -12.35 67.80 -10.36
C ILE A 82 -13.46 66.72 -10.30
N LEU A 83 -14.73 67.08 -10.51
CA LEU A 83 -15.84 66.12 -10.62
C LEU A 83 -15.79 65.21 -11.87
N ARG A 84 -14.89 65.46 -12.83
CA ARG A 84 -14.71 64.65 -14.05
C ARG A 84 -13.46 63.77 -14.07
N GLN A 85 -12.64 63.80 -13.01
CA GLN A 85 -11.48 62.90 -12.87
C GLN A 85 -11.63 61.83 -11.77
N ARG A 86 -12.70 61.86 -10.96
CA ARG A 86 -13.01 60.83 -9.96
C ARG A 86 -13.93 59.69 -10.43
N PHE A 87 -14.31 59.67 -11.71
CA PHE A 87 -15.06 58.59 -12.37
C PHE A 87 -14.38 58.21 -13.71
N ARG A 88 -13.15 57.70 -13.63
CA ARG A 88 -12.39 57.25 -14.81
C ARG A 88 -11.53 55.99 -14.61
N PHE A 89 -11.93 55.12 -13.67
CA PHE A 89 -11.41 53.75 -13.60
C PHE A 89 -12.49 52.66 -13.80
N ASP A 90 -13.77 52.92 -13.49
CA ASP A 90 -14.85 51.93 -13.61
C ASP A 90 -15.38 51.69 -15.04
N MET A 91 -14.90 52.41 -16.07
CA MET A 91 -15.35 52.24 -17.47
C MET A 91 -14.28 51.69 -18.43
N LEU A 92 -13.33 50.90 -17.91
CA LEU A 92 -12.49 50.04 -18.75
C LEU A 92 -12.76 48.54 -18.53
N GLU A 93 -13.01 48.10 -17.30
CA GLU A 93 -13.44 46.72 -17.05
C GLU A 93 -14.88 46.48 -17.52
N GLU A 94 -15.84 47.36 -17.19
CA GLU A 94 -17.21 47.22 -17.71
C GLU A 94 -17.25 47.24 -19.24
N GLN A 95 -16.46 48.09 -19.92
CA GLN A 95 -16.43 48.12 -21.38
C GLN A 95 -15.73 46.91 -22.00
N LEU A 96 -14.74 46.28 -21.35
CA LEU A 96 -14.21 45.00 -21.83
C LEU A 96 -15.24 43.88 -21.63
N LEU A 97 -15.89 43.80 -20.46
CA LEU A 97 -16.90 42.79 -20.16
C LEU A 97 -18.13 42.92 -21.07
N TRP A 98 -18.58 44.14 -21.37
CA TRP A 98 -19.66 44.40 -22.33
C TRP A 98 -19.30 44.02 -23.78
N ASN A 99 -18.12 44.39 -24.26
CA ASN A 99 -17.68 44.03 -25.61
C ASN A 99 -17.34 42.53 -25.76
N VAL A 100 -17.12 41.83 -24.64
CA VAL A 100 -17.10 40.38 -24.55
C VAL A 100 -18.51 39.77 -24.60
N TRP A 101 -19.51 40.42 -24.00
CA TRP A 101 -20.88 39.91 -23.95
C TRP A 101 -21.57 39.86 -25.34
N ASN A 102 -21.24 40.80 -26.23
CA ASN A 102 -22.02 41.11 -27.45
C ASN A 102 -21.60 40.39 -28.75
N ARG A 103 -20.99 39.20 -28.69
CA ARG A 103 -20.50 38.46 -29.89
C ARG A 103 -21.15 37.08 -30.09
N TRP A 104 -22.48 37.03 -30.17
CA TRP A 104 -23.23 35.76 -30.23
C TRP A 104 -23.31 35.07 -31.61
N GLU A 105 -22.80 35.69 -32.69
CA GLU A 105 -22.70 35.01 -34.01
C GLU A 105 -21.64 33.89 -34.03
N GLU A 106 -20.64 33.91 -33.13
CA GLU A 106 -19.63 32.84 -33.02
C GLU A 106 -19.46 32.36 -31.56
N PRO A 107 -19.84 31.11 -31.21
CA PRO A 107 -19.83 30.61 -29.83
C PRO A 107 -18.43 30.43 -29.22
N ALA A 108 -17.37 30.77 -29.95
CA ALA A 108 -15.98 30.64 -29.49
C ALA A 108 -15.70 31.45 -28.23
N LEU A 109 -16.27 32.65 -28.09
CA LEU A 109 -15.98 33.51 -26.93
C LEU A 109 -16.68 33.04 -25.65
N LEU A 110 -17.94 32.62 -25.74
CA LEU A 110 -18.66 32.01 -24.61
C LEU A 110 -18.03 30.65 -24.24
N SER A 111 -17.56 29.89 -25.24
CA SER A 111 -16.74 28.69 -25.03
C SER A 111 -15.42 28.99 -24.31
N ILE A 112 -14.79 30.14 -24.58
CA ILE A 112 -13.57 30.60 -23.90
C ILE A 112 -13.84 30.94 -22.44
N ILE A 113 -14.95 31.62 -22.14
CA ILE A 113 -15.36 31.97 -20.77
C ILE A 113 -15.59 30.69 -19.94
N VAL A 114 -16.32 29.71 -20.49
CA VAL A 114 -16.52 28.40 -19.82
C VAL A 114 -15.18 27.67 -19.61
N THR A 115 -14.23 27.76 -20.54
CA THR A 115 -12.89 27.17 -20.35
C THR A 115 -12.11 27.86 -19.21
N GLY A 116 -12.08 29.19 -19.19
CA GLY A 116 -11.27 29.96 -18.22
C GLY A 116 -11.87 30.00 -16.80
N ILE A 117 -13.18 30.19 -16.67
CA ILE A 117 -13.86 30.39 -15.38
C ILE A 117 -14.32 29.06 -14.76
N MET A 118 -14.71 28.07 -15.57
CA MET A 118 -15.36 26.85 -15.06
C MET A 118 -14.50 25.60 -15.24
N LEU A 119 -13.97 25.34 -16.44
CA LEU A 119 -13.15 24.15 -16.70
C LEU A 119 -11.82 24.19 -15.94
N LEU A 120 -11.12 25.33 -15.92
CA LEU A 120 -9.81 25.44 -15.27
C LEU A 120 -9.87 25.12 -13.76
N PRO A 121 -10.74 25.73 -12.92
CA PRO A 121 -10.87 25.32 -11.52
C PRO A 121 -11.27 23.85 -11.34
N THR A 122 -12.13 23.32 -12.23
CA THR A 122 -12.53 21.90 -12.22
C THR A 122 -11.32 20.98 -12.41
N LEU A 123 -10.48 21.27 -13.41
CA LEU A 123 -9.28 20.47 -13.70
C LEU A 123 -8.22 20.64 -12.61
N ILE A 124 -8.07 21.83 -12.01
CA ILE A 124 -7.15 22.04 -10.87
C ILE A 124 -7.53 21.16 -9.67
N LEU A 125 -8.83 20.98 -9.38
CA LEU A 125 -9.27 20.08 -8.31
C LEU A 125 -8.99 18.60 -8.63
N TRP A 126 -9.22 18.16 -9.87
CA TRP A 126 -8.88 16.80 -10.30
C TRP A 126 -7.36 16.55 -10.28
N MET A 127 -6.56 17.52 -10.72
CA MET A 127 -5.09 17.50 -10.62
C MET A 127 -4.63 17.41 -9.16
N TYR A 128 -5.21 18.21 -8.26
CA TYR A 128 -4.91 18.15 -6.83
C TYR A 128 -5.22 16.76 -6.27
N GLY A 129 -6.38 16.17 -6.60
CA GLY A 129 -6.74 14.81 -6.19
C GLY A 129 -5.74 13.75 -6.68
N ALA A 130 -5.36 13.80 -7.96
CA ALA A 130 -4.39 12.85 -8.52
C ALA A 130 -3.00 12.97 -7.88
N PHE A 131 -2.49 14.20 -7.70
CA PHE A 131 -1.22 14.41 -6.99
C PHE A 131 -1.30 14.03 -5.50
N ALA A 132 -2.44 14.27 -4.85
CA ALA A 132 -2.63 13.86 -3.46
C ALA A 132 -2.59 12.33 -3.29
N PHE A 133 -3.11 11.58 -4.26
CA PHE A 133 -3.17 10.11 -4.26
C PHE A 133 -1.86 9.45 -4.74
N VAL A 134 -1.17 10.03 -5.74
CA VAL A 134 0.02 9.41 -6.37
C VAL A 134 1.35 10.02 -5.91
N GLY A 135 1.37 11.30 -5.52
CA GLY A 135 2.59 12.02 -5.12
C GLY A 135 3.57 12.36 -6.27
N ARG A 136 3.21 12.07 -7.53
CA ARG A 136 4.08 12.27 -8.72
C ARG A 136 3.44 13.23 -9.73
N PHE A 137 4.23 14.12 -10.34
CA PHE A 137 3.75 15.10 -11.32
C PHE A 137 3.23 14.48 -12.63
N TRP A 138 3.78 13.34 -13.07
CA TRP A 138 3.27 12.65 -14.27
C TRP A 138 1.79 12.27 -14.18
N SER A 139 1.25 12.05 -12.97
CA SER A 139 -0.18 11.73 -12.75
C SER A 139 -1.13 12.85 -13.20
N LEU A 140 -0.61 14.09 -13.33
CA LEU A 140 -1.38 15.25 -13.76
C LEU A 140 -1.65 15.28 -15.28
N TRP A 141 -0.87 14.53 -16.06
CA TRP A 141 -0.84 14.64 -17.53
C TRP A 141 -2.22 14.47 -18.18
N ILE A 142 -3.02 13.53 -17.69
CA ILE A 142 -4.39 13.24 -18.19
C ILE A 142 -5.35 14.43 -18.03
N PHE A 143 -5.13 15.31 -17.05
CA PHE A 143 -5.93 16.52 -16.82
C PHE A 143 -5.39 17.74 -17.57
N VAL A 144 -4.07 17.82 -17.76
CA VAL A 144 -3.40 18.89 -18.51
C VAL A 144 -3.61 18.74 -20.03
N LEU A 145 -3.63 17.52 -20.56
CA LEU A 145 -3.76 17.25 -22.01
C LEU A 145 -5.06 17.83 -22.63
N PRO A 146 -6.28 17.61 -22.07
CA PRO A 146 -7.50 18.22 -22.61
C PRO A 146 -7.45 19.75 -22.59
N LEU A 147 -6.89 20.34 -21.53
CA LEU A 147 -6.74 21.79 -21.39
C LEU A 147 -5.80 22.36 -22.46
N GLN A 148 -4.64 21.73 -22.67
CA GLN A 148 -3.66 22.17 -23.66
C GLN A 148 -4.19 22.09 -25.10
N LEU A 149 -4.91 21.01 -25.45
CA LEU A 149 -5.60 20.86 -26.73
C LEU A 149 -6.65 21.97 -26.92
N ARG A 150 -7.45 22.27 -25.88
CA ARG A 150 -8.47 23.32 -25.92
C ARG A 150 -7.89 24.72 -26.13
N ILE A 151 -6.85 25.10 -25.39
CA ILE A 151 -6.22 26.43 -25.51
C ILE A 151 -5.57 26.57 -26.89
N SER A 152 -4.94 25.51 -27.40
CA SER A 152 -4.28 25.53 -28.71
C SER A 152 -5.28 25.70 -29.86
N VAL A 153 -6.40 24.96 -29.84
CA VAL A 153 -7.48 25.11 -30.83
C VAL A 153 -8.15 26.50 -30.72
N ALA A 154 -8.33 27.04 -29.51
CA ALA A 154 -8.86 28.39 -29.33
C ALA A 154 -7.91 29.49 -29.85
N SER A 155 -6.61 29.37 -29.60
CA SER A 155 -5.59 30.28 -30.12
C SER A 155 -5.54 30.25 -31.66
N TRP A 156 -5.56 29.05 -32.25
CA TRP A 156 -5.61 28.90 -33.72
C TRP A 156 -6.90 29.47 -34.32
N TYR A 157 -8.04 29.34 -33.63
CA TYR A 157 -9.31 29.96 -34.02
C TYR A 157 -9.19 31.49 -34.10
N ILE A 158 -8.72 32.15 -33.03
CA ILE A 158 -8.61 33.64 -32.96
C ILE A 158 -7.64 34.19 -34.02
N GLN A 159 -6.61 33.42 -34.37
CA GLN A 159 -5.71 33.76 -35.49
C GLN A 159 -6.40 33.61 -36.85
N SER A 160 -7.11 32.49 -37.06
CA SER A 160 -7.70 32.11 -38.36
C SER A 160 -8.93 32.93 -38.79
N VAL A 161 -9.71 33.48 -37.85
CA VAL A 161 -11.01 34.14 -38.16
C VAL A 161 -10.90 35.26 -39.21
N SER A 162 -9.78 35.98 -39.28
CA SER A 162 -9.61 37.13 -40.19
C SER A 162 -9.00 36.80 -41.57
N THR A 163 -8.48 35.59 -41.81
CA THR A 163 -7.64 35.28 -42.99
C THR A 163 -8.11 34.07 -43.81
N VAL A 164 -9.10 33.32 -43.35
CA VAL A 164 -9.29 31.92 -43.78
C VAL A 164 -10.57 31.68 -44.60
N SER A 165 -10.43 30.85 -45.66
CA SER A 165 -11.52 30.50 -46.60
C SER A 165 -12.66 29.70 -45.95
N PHE A 166 -13.85 29.73 -46.56
CA PHE A 166 -15.07 29.12 -46.03
C PHE A 166 -14.93 27.62 -45.75
N GLN A 167 -14.21 26.89 -46.59
CA GLN A 167 -14.00 25.44 -46.48
C GLN A 167 -13.14 25.07 -45.25
N HIS A 168 -12.08 25.84 -44.99
CA HIS A 168 -11.29 25.71 -43.77
C HIS A 168 -12.09 26.08 -42.51
N ARG A 169 -12.93 27.13 -42.58
CA ARG A 169 -13.91 27.45 -41.52
C ARG A 169 -14.95 26.35 -41.28
N ARG A 170 -15.11 25.35 -42.17
CA ARG A 170 -15.90 24.13 -41.88
C ARG A 170 -15.07 23.10 -41.10
N ARG A 171 -13.83 22.81 -41.51
CA ARG A 171 -12.91 21.91 -40.79
C ARG A 171 -12.66 22.36 -39.34
N LEU A 172 -12.37 23.66 -39.15
CA LEU A 172 -12.20 24.31 -37.84
C LEU A 172 -13.39 24.07 -36.89
N ARG A 173 -14.63 24.20 -37.39
CA ARG A 173 -15.85 23.96 -36.59
C ARG A 173 -16.05 22.49 -36.21
N ILE A 174 -15.64 21.54 -37.07
CA ILE A 174 -15.67 20.10 -36.75
C ILE A 174 -14.68 19.81 -35.61
N LEU A 175 -13.44 20.32 -35.69
CA LEU A 175 -12.42 20.14 -34.66
C LEU A 175 -12.88 20.69 -33.29
N CYS A 176 -13.43 21.92 -33.25
CA CYS A 176 -13.99 22.48 -32.02
C CYS A 176 -15.15 21.65 -31.43
N SER A 177 -15.91 20.96 -32.28
CA SER A 177 -17.03 20.09 -31.86
C SER A 177 -16.50 18.78 -31.25
N ILE A 178 -15.56 18.10 -31.93
CA ILE A 178 -14.90 16.88 -31.43
C ILE A 178 -14.24 17.14 -30.07
N MET A 179 -13.49 18.23 -29.94
CA MET A 179 -12.86 18.63 -28.67
C MET A 179 -13.88 18.92 -27.55
N THR A 180 -15.14 19.25 -27.89
CA THR A 180 -16.22 19.44 -26.89
C THR A 180 -16.84 18.13 -26.47
N VAL A 181 -16.98 17.17 -27.39
CA VAL A 181 -17.38 15.79 -27.04
C VAL A 181 -16.31 15.18 -26.11
N LEU A 182 -15.04 15.28 -26.47
CA LEU A 182 -13.93 14.77 -25.64
C LEU A 182 -13.91 15.40 -24.23
N GLU A 183 -14.04 16.72 -24.12
CA GLU A 183 -14.11 17.41 -22.81
C GLU A 183 -15.28 16.90 -21.95
N VAL A 184 -16.47 16.76 -22.53
CA VAL A 184 -17.64 16.22 -21.82
C VAL A 184 -17.42 14.76 -21.42
N THR A 185 -16.86 13.92 -22.30
CA THR A 185 -16.52 12.53 -21.98
C THR A 185 -15.51 12.43 -20.85
N PHE A 186 -14.41 13.20 -20.88
CA PHE A 186 -13.43 13.22 -19.78
C PHE A 186 -14.07 13.66 -18.46
N LEU A 187 -14.88 14.72 -18.46
CA LEU A 187 -15.58 15.17 -17.26
C LEU A 187 -16.59 14.14 -16.73
N LEU A 188 -17.24 13.35 -17.59
CA LEU A 188 -18.11 12.25 -17.16
C LEU A 188 -17.30 11.08 -16.59
N VAL A 189 -16.16 10.73 -17.19
CA VAL A 189 -15.24 9.69 -16.70
C VAL A 189 -14.66 10.06 -15.33
N TYR A 190 -14.17 11.30 -15.15
CA TYR A 190 -13.63 11.74 -13.86
C TYR A 190 -14.69 11.71 -12.76
N GLN A 191 -15.94 12.08 -13.05
CA GLN A 191 -17.04 11.97 -12.10
C GLN A 191 -17.41 10.52 -11.77
N ALA A 192 -17.37 9.61 -12.74
CA ALA A 192 -17.57 8.18 -12.49
C ALA A 192 -16.49 7.63 -11.57
N LEU A 193 -15.20 7.93 -11.87
CA LEU A 193 -14.06 7.59 -11.02
C LEU A 193 -14.20 8.19 -9.61
N GLY A 194 -14.53 9.47 -9.49
CA GLY A 194 -14.74 10.13 -8.19
C GLY A 194 -15.85 9.50 -7.36
N LYS A 195 -16.95 9.06 -7.97
CA LYS A 195 -18.00 8.28 -7.29
C LYS A 195 -17.49 6.91 -6.85
N ILE A 196 -16.77 6.19 -7.71
CA ILE A 196 -16.19 4.87 -7.39
C ILE A 196 -15.21 4.99 -6.21
N LEU A 197 -14.30 5.98 -6.23
CA LEU A 197 -13.36 6.24 -5.12
C LEU A 197 -14.10 6.52 -3.79
N ILE A 198 -15.16 7.33 -3.82
CA ILE A 198 -15.97 7.60 -2.61
C ILE A 198 -16.65 6.32 -2.10
N MET A 199 -17.18 5.47 -2.98
CA MET A 199 -17.86 4.24 -2.59
C MET A 199 -16.90 3.13 -2.14
N ALA A 200 -15.67 3.10 -2.66
CA ALA A 200 -14.69 2.05 -2.38
C ALA A 200 -13.77 2.34 -1.18
N PHE A 201 -13.38 3.60 -0.96
CA PHE A 201 -12.33 3.96 0.02
C PHE A 201 -12.77 4.94 1.12
N PHE A 202 -13.84 5.71 0.88
CA PHE A 202 -14.22 6.82 1.77
C PHE A 202 -15.61 6.69 2.40
N ARG A 203 -16.31 5.59 2.13
CA ARG A 203 -17.59 5.25 2.76
C ARG A 203 -17.37 4.21 3.86
N ASP A 204 -17.89 4.49 5.04
CA ASP A 204 -17.76 3.64 6.23
C ASP A 204 -18.88 2.58 6.30
N ALA A 205 -18.72 1.59 7.17
CA ALA A 205 -19.65 0.46 7.38
C ALA A 205 -21.07 0.91 7.80
N ASP A 206 -21.17 1.95 8.62
CA ASP A 206 -22.45 2.60 8.97
C ASP A 206 -23.06 3.42 7.80
N GLY A 207 -22.45 3.35 6.62
CA GLY A 207 -22.85 4.05 5.41
C GLY A 207 -22.46 5.53 5.35
N SER A 208 -21.82 6.07 6.40
CA SER A 208 -21.35 7.46 6.49
C SER A 208 -20.05 7.71 5.68
N ILE A 209 -19.44 8.88 5.85
CA ILE A 209 -18.12 9.19 5.29
C ILE A 209 -17.07 9.06 6.38
N VAL A 210 -15.98 8.35 6.08
CA VAL A 210 -14.82 8.20 6.96
C VAL A 210 -14.24 9.58 7.28
N TYR A 211 -14.21 9.96 8.56
CA TYR A 211 -14.03 11.37 8.96
C TYR A 211 -12.64 11.92 8.61
N GLU A 212 -11.61 11.07 8.62
CA GLU A 212 -10.24 11.42 8.21
C GLU A 212 -10.13 11.83 6.74
N TRP A 213 -11.10 11.43 5.90
CA TRP A 213 -11.16 11.67 4.46
C TRP A 213 -12.24 12.68 4.05
N GLU A 214 -12.95 13.31 5.01
CA GLU A 214 -14.09 14.18 4.71
C GLU A 214 -13.70 15.38 3.83
N ARG A 215 -12.48 15.90 3.99
CA ARG A 215 -11.89 16.97 3.17
C ARG A 215 -11.70 16.54 1.71
N GLU A 216 -11.13 15.36 1.49
CA GLU A 216 -10.86 14.78 0.17
C GLU A 216 -12.18 14.46 -0.55
N VAL A 217 -13.13 13.86 0.14
CA VAL A 217 -14.50 13.64 -0.35
C VAL A 217 -15.18 14.96 -0.71
N ARG A 218 -15.00 16.01 0.11
CA ARG A 218 -15.54 17.36 -0.16
C ARG A 218 -14.93 17.95 -1.45
N PHE A 219 -13.62 17.80 -1.68
CA PHE A 219 -12.99 18.21 -2.94
C PHE A 219 -13.53 17.44 -4.16
N ILE A 220 -13.67 16.10 -4.07
CA ILE A 220 -14.23 15.28 -5.16
C ILE A 220 -15.69 15.69 -5.47
N ARG A 221 -16.49 15.98 -4.44
CA ARG A 221 -17.87 16.47 -4.59
C ARG A 221 -17.92 17.84 -5.26
N ILE A 222 -17.05 18.78 -4.88
CA ILE A 222 -16.96 20.11 -5.52
C ILE A 222 -16.53 19.97 -7.00
N ALA A 223 -15.49 19.17 -7.27
CA ALA A 223 -15.04 18.89 -8.64
C ALA A 223 -16.15 18.27 -9.50
N THR A 224 -16.96 17.37 -8.92
CA THR A 224 -18.13 16.75 -9.57
C THR A 224 -19.23 17.78 -9.90
N VAL A 225 -19.56 18.67 -8.97
CA VAL A 225 -20.58 19.73 -9.20
C VAL A 225 -20.09 20.73 -10.26
N LEU A 226 -18.84 21.16 -10.20
CA LEU A 226 -18.26 22.04 -11.22
C LEU A 226 -18.18 21.35 -12.60
N SER A 227 -17.89 20.05 -12.64
CA SER A 227 -17.94 19.26 -13.88
C SER A 227 -19.34 19.28 -14.51
N TRP A 228 -20.42 19.14 -13.73
CA TRP A 228 -21.80 19.30 -14.24
C TRP A 228 -22.08 20.72 -14.72
N ILE A 229 -21.63 21.76 -14.01
CA ILE A 229 -21.81 23.15 -14.43
C ILE A 229 -21.10 23.40 -15.77
N VAL A 230 -19.91 22.85 -15.99
CA VAL A 230 -19.23 22.89 -17.30
C VAL A 230 -20.05 22.16 -18.36
N ILE A 231 -20.45 20.90 -18.12
CA ILE A 231 -21.20 20.09 -19.10
C ILE A 231 -22.51 20.79 -19.50
N LEU A 232 -23.32 21.23 -18.53
CA LEU A 232 -24.58 21.92 -18.78
C LEU A 232 -24.36 23.25 -19.51
N SER A 233 -23.29 23.99 -19.19
CA SER A 233 -22.90 25.20 -19.92
C SER A 233 -22.51 24.89 -21.37
N ARG A 234 -21.73 23.82 -21.63
CA ARG A 234 -21.40 23.37 -23.00
C ARG A 234 -22.67 22.99 -23.78
N CYS A 235 -23.60 22.27 -23.16
CA CYS A 235 -24.90 21.92 -23.75
C CYS A 235 -25.73 23.17 -24.07
N ALA A 236 -25.83 24.13 -23.15
CA ALA A 236 -26.53 25.39 -23.38
C ALA A 236 -25.92 26.19 -24.55
N VAL A 237 -24.59 26.36 -24.58
CA VAL A 237 -23.87 27.01 -25.69
C VAL A 237 -24.14 26.30 -27.02
N GLY A 238 -24.14 24.96 -27.03
CA GLY A 238 -24.43 24.14 -28.19
C GLY A 238 -25.85 24.33 -28.72
N LEU A 239 -26.86 24.16 -27.85
CA LEU A 239 -28.28 24.33 -28.17
C LEU A 239 -28.59 25.76 -28.63
N THR A 240 -28.05 26.78 -27.96
CA THR A 240 -28.14 28.18 -28.40
C THR A 240 -27.55 28.37 -29.79
N SER A 241 -26.33 27.86 -30.05
CA SER A 241 -25.71 27.98 -31.38
C SER A 241 -26.48 27.21 -32.47
N MET A 242 -27.17 26.13 -32.12
CA MET A 242 -28.08 25.44 -33.04
C MET A 242 -29.35 26.26 -33.31
N ALA A 243 -30.05 26.73 -32.29
CA ALA A 243 -31.27 27.53 -32.42
C ALA A 243 -31.02 28.81 -33.24
N VAL A 244 -29.95 29.55 -32.94
CA VAL A 244 -29.52 30.75 -33.69
C VAL A 244 -29.24 30.43 -35.17
N ARG A 245 -28.62 29.28 -35.48
CA ARG A 245 -28.39 28.85 -36.88
C ARG A 245 -29.67 28.44 -37.59
N THR A 246 -30.58 27.73 -36.91
CA THR A 246 -31.87 27.32 -37.48
C THR A 246 -32.71 28.57 -37.80
N LEU A 247 -32.81 29.52 -36.87
CA LEU A 247 -33.48 30.82 -37.13
C LEU A 247 -32.86 31.54 -38.32
N LYS A 248 -31.52 31.63 -38.39
CA LYS A 248 -30.78 32.29 -39.49
C LYS A 248 -30.96 31.62 -40.86
N TYR A 249 -31.26 30.32 -40.91
CA TYR A 249 -31.42 29.55 -42.15
C TYR A 249 -32.88 29.41 -42.59
N THR A 250 -33.80 29.19 -41.63
CA THR A 250 -35.24 28.99 -41.90
C THR A 250 -36.00 30.31 -41.99
N TYR A 251 -35.59 31.35 -41.25
CA TYR A 251 -36.27 32.64 -41.17
C TYR A 251 -35.27 33.82 -41.32
N PRO A 252 -34.58 33.96 -42.46
CA PRO A 252 -33.46 34.89 -42.63
C PRO A 252 -33.82 36.37 -42.43
N ASP A 253 -35.04 36.78 -42.75
CA ASP A 253 -35.49 38.17 -42.56
C ASP A 253 -35.97 38.43 -41.13
N THR A 254 -36.70 37.49 -40.52
CA THR A 254 -36.99 37.53 -39.08
C THR A 254 -35.70 37.52 -38.24
N TYR A 255 -34.65 36.84 -38.70
CA TYR A 255 -33.31 36.90 -38.08
C TYR A 255 -32.66 38.29 -38.21
N ARG A 256 -32.85 38.99 -39.33
CA ARG A 256 -32.36 40.37 -39.52
C ARG A 256 -33.08 41.38 -38.63
N GLU A 257 -34.39 41.21 -38.43
CA GLU A 257 -35.24 42.07 -37.60
C GLU A 257 -35.09 41.76 -36.10
N TRP A 258 -35.08 40.48 -35.72
CA TRP A 258 -34.90 40.04 -34.34
C TRP A 258 -33.50 40.28 -33.81
N ARG A 259 -32.49 40.45 -34.69
CA ARG A 259 -31.09 40.72 -34.32
C ARG A 259 -31.07 41.82 -33.24
N PRO A 260 -30.70 41.51 -31.99
CA PRO A 260 -30.72 42.54 -30.96
C PRO A 260 -29.58 43.50 -31.27
N THR A 261 -29.89 44.78 -31.43
CA THR A 261 -28.89 45.85 -31.56
C THR A 261 -27.95 45.89 -30.35
N PHE A 262 -28.40 45.37 -29.21
CA PHE A 262 -27.61 45.15 -28.00
C PHE A 262 -26.67 43.93 -28.03
N TRP A 263 -26.86 42.94 -28.91
CA TRP A 263 -26.13 41.64 -28.86
C TRP A 263 -25.46 41.23 -30.18
N THR A 264 -25.64 42.01 -31.27
CA THR A 264 -24.95 41.81 -32.56
C THR A 264 -24.55 43.15 -33.22
N PRO A 265 -23.28 43.57 -33.05
CA PRO A 265 -22.68 44.67 -33.82
C PRO A 265 -22.67 44.44 -35.34
N GLY A 266 -22.16 45.41 -36.09
CA GLY A 266 -22.06 45.34 -37.55
C GLY A 266 -21.16 44.21 -38.06
N ARG A 267 -21.32 43.85 -39.35
CA ARG A 267 -20.60 42.74 -40.02
C ARG A 267 -19.07 42.84 -40.00
N ASP A 268 -18.55 44.04 -39.83
CA ASP A 268 -17.15 44.38 -40.12
C ASP A 268 -16.35 44.79 -38.86
N GLU A 269 -16.94 44.67 -37.66
CA GLU A 269 -16.21 44.85 -36.40
C GLU A 269 -15.52 43.55 -35.97
N SER A 270 -14.33 43.35 -36.54
CA SER A 270 -13.27 42.53 -35.95
C SER A 270 -13.03 42.92 -34.48
N PHE A 271 -12.27 42.11 -33.73
CA PHE A 271 -11.64 42.66 -32.53
C PHE A 271 -10.70 43.77 -32.99
N SER A 272 -10.87 45.00 -32.45
CA SER A 272 -9.89 46.07 -32.69
C SER A 272 -8.49 45.56 -32.38
N ASP A 273 -7.48 45.92 -33.17
CA ASP A 273 -6.20 45.19 -33.12
C ASP A 273 -5.53 45.23 -31.74
N SER A 274 -5.78 46.28 -30.94
CA SER A 274 -5.41 46.32 -29.51
C SER A 274 -6.11 45.25 -28.67
N THR A 275 -7.43 45.06 -28.84
CA THR A 275 -8.20 44.01 -28.14
C THR A 275 -7.80 42.63 -28.64
N ARG A 276 -7.58 42.48 -29.95
CA ARG A 276 -7.11 41.23 -30.56
C ARG A 276 -5.72 40.85 -30.03
N ALA A 277 -4.80 41.81 -29.97
CA ALA A 277 -3.46 41.62 -29.43
C ALA A 277 -3.50 41.28 -27.94
N LYS A 278 -4.30 41.98 -27.12
CA LYS A 278 -4.49 41.66 -25.69
C LYS A 278 -5.03 40.24 -25.47
N LEU A 279 -6.04 39.82 -26.23
CA LEU A 279 -6.57 38.46 -26.18
C LEU A 279 -5.53 37.44 -26.66
N LEU A 280 -4.89 37.63 -27.80
CA LEU A 280 -3.85 36.74 -28.32
C LEU A 280 -2.65 36.63 -27.37
N TRP A 281 -2.23 37.73 -26.75
CA TRP A 281 -1.17 37.75 -25.75
C TRP A 281 -1.58 36.96 -24.50
N SER A 282 -2.78 37.19 -23.97
CA SER A 282 -3.33 36.42 -22.84
C SER A 282 -3.41 34.92 -23.16
N PHE A 283 -3.91 34.55 -24.35
CA PHE A 283 -3.98 33.16 -24.81
C PHE A 283 -2.60 32.54 -25.04
N ARG A 284 -1.62 33.30 -25.54
CA ARG A 284 -0.23 32.85 -25.69
C ARG A 284 0.42 32.64 -24.33
N SER A 285 0.32 33.59 -23.40
CA SER A 285 0.84 33.47 -22.03
C SER A 285 0.23 32.28 -21.29
N PHE A 286 -1.08 32.05 -21.42
CA PHE A 286 -1.74 30.90 -20.80
C PHE A 286 -1.40 29.57 -21.50
N ASN A 287 -1.24 29.55 -22.83
CA ASN A 287 -0.73 28.36 -23.53
C ASN A 287 0.72 28.05 -23.14
N ILE A 288 1.60 29.05 -23.01
CA ILE A 288 2.98 28.90 -22.53
C ILE A 288 2.98 28.32 -21.10
N LEU A 289 2.10 28.79 -20.22
CA LEU A 289 1.98 28.25 -18.85
C LEU A 289 1.49 26.80 -18.85
N VAL A 290 0.43 26.47 -19.59
CA VAL A 290 -0.12 25.10 -19.63
C VAL A 290 0.80 24.15 -20.39
N LEU A 291 1.49 24.61 -21.43
CA LEU A 291 2.60 23.91 -22.09
C LEU A 291 3.77 23.69 -21.11
N GLY A 292 4.10 24.67 -20.28
CA GLY A 292 5.08 24.52 -19.19
C GLY A 292 4.69 23.40 -18.23
N PHE A 293 3.43 23.37 -17.76
CA PHE A 293 2.90 22.26 -16.96
C PHE A 293 2.91 20.93 -17.73
N HIS A 294 2.60 20.93 -19.03
CA HIS A 294 2.59 19.72 -19.85
C HIS A 294 4.01 19.16 -20.05
N THR A 295 4.99 20.04 -20.30
CA THR A 295 6.42 19.73 -20.34
C THR A 295 6.92 19.26 -18.98
N LEU A 296 6.48 19.83 -17.86
CA LEU A 296 6.80 19.30 -16.52
C LEU A 296 6.21 17.90 -16.29
N CYS A 297 4.99 17.62 -16.77
CA CYS A 297 4.41 16.29 -16.72
C CYS A 297 5.18 15.29 -17.59
N ILE A 298 5.57 15.68 -18.80
CA ILE A 298 6.34 14.86 -19.74
C ILE A 298 7.77 14.65 -19.25
N LEU A 299 8.44 15.66 -18.70
CA LEU A 299 9.76 15.52 -18.08
C LEU A 299 9.70 14.66 -16.81
N SER A 300 8.64 14.79 -16.01
CA SER A 300 8.42 13.89 -14.86
C SER A 300 8.18 12.45 -15.32
N ALA A 301 7.41 12.22 -16.38
CA ALA A 301 7.17 10.90 -16.94
C ALA A 301 8.44 10.32 -17.59
N ALA A 302 9.17 11.12 -18.36
CA ALA A 302 10.40 10.70 -19.02
C ALA A 302 11.53 10.43 -18.01
N SER A 303 11.67 11.24 -16.97
CA SER A 303 12.62 11.00 -15.87
C SER A 303 12.28 9.70 -15.12
N HIS A 304 11.00 9.44 -14.88
CA HIS A 304 10.55 8.33 -14.03
C HIS A 304 10.39 7.00 -14.78
N PHE A 305 9.94 7.00 -16.02
CA PHE A 305 9.73 5.79 -16.84
C PHE A 305 10.75 5.61 -17.98
N GLY A 306 11.63 6.59 -18.21
CA GLY A 306 12.66 6.48 -19.24
C GLY A 306 13.80 5.53 -18.86
N PRO A 307 14.55 5.03 -19.86
CA PRO A 307 15.66 4.10 -19.63
C PRO A 307 16.90 4.82 -19.07
N TRP A 308 16.91 5.06 -17.76
CA TRP A 308 18.01 5.76 -17.05
C TRP A 308 18.78 4.87 -16.05
N PRO A 309 19.68 3.98 -16.52
CA PRO A 309 20.70 3.36 -15.68
C PRO A 309 22.11 3.83 -16.09
N ILE A 310 22.51 5.04 -15.69
CA ILE A 310 23.93 5.45 -15.65
C ILE A 310 24.26 5.97 -14.25
N TYR A 311 24.05 5.11 -13.26
CA TYR A 311 24.71 5.25 -11.97
C TYR A 311 25.99 4.43 -12.01
N SER A 312 27.15 5.09 -11.95
CA SER A 312 28.29 4.49 -11.27
C SER A 312 27.87 4.21 -9.83
N LEU A 313 28.15 3.00 -9.32
CA LEU A 313 27.96 2.66 -7.91
C LEU A 313 28.52 3.80 -7.04
N PRO A 314 27.71 4.48 -6.19
CA PRO A 314 28.18 5.54 -5.32
C PRO A 314 29.40 5.13 -4.47
N GLU A 315 30.26 6.10 -4.12
CA GLU A 315 31.40 5.84 -3.22
C GLU A 315 30.96 5.36 -1.80
N ASP A 316 29.68 5.56 -1.47
CA ASP A 316 29.02 5.17 -0.22
C ASP A 316 28.45 3.72 -0.20
N CYS A 317 28.66 2.90 -1.23
CA CYS A 317 28.18 1.49 -1.24
C CYS A 317 29.04 0.58 -0.35
N ASP A 318 28.49 -0.54 0.14
CA ASP A 318 29.28 -1.51 0.91
C ASP A 318 30.31 -2.15 -0.04
N PRO A 319 31.62 -2.05 0.20
CA PRO A 319 32.62 -2.56 -0.72
C PRO A 319 32.54 -4.08 -0.93
N LEU A 320 31.79 -4.83 -0.11
CA LEU A 320 31.65 -6.29 -0.19
C LEU A 320 30.85 -6.78 -1.41
N ASP A 321 29.88 -6.00 -1.91
CA ASP A 321 29.09 -6.29 -3.10
C ASP A 321 29.34 -5.19 -4.16
N ASP A 322 29.66 -5.58 -5.39
CA ASP A 322 29.85 -4.64 -6.51
C ASP A 322 28.81 -4.82 -7.61
N THR A 323 27.60 -5.24 -7.23
CA THR A 323 26.44 -5.44 -8.13
C THR A 323 25.20 -4.63 -7.75
N GLU A 324 24.92 -4.44 -6.46
CA GLU A 324 23.83 -3.55 -6.02
C GLU A 324 24.12 -2.90 -4.67
N CYS A 325 23.85 -1.59 -4.57
CA CYS A 325 24.21 -0.84 -3.38
C CYS A 325 23.14 -0.98 -2.28
N GLY A 326 23.58 -1.35 -1.07
CA GLY A 326 22.69 -1.81 0.00
C GLY A 326 22.79 -3.31 0.26
N LEU A 327 23.55 -4.06 -0.57
CA LEU A 327 23.96 -5.43 -0.31
C LEU A 327 25.42 -5.48 0.18
N PRO A 328 25.83 -6.52 0.94
CA PRO A 328 24.94 -7.49 1.59
C PRO A 328 24.14 -6.84 2.72
N PHE A 329 22.92 -7.32 2.95
CA PHE A 329 22.00 -6.76 3.95
C PHE A 329 21.68 -7.78 5.05
N PRO A 330 21.50 -7.37 6.31
CA PRO A 330 22.05 -6.15 6.92
C PRO A 330 23.57 -6.25 7.15
N SER A 331 24.27 -5.11 7.19
CA SER A 331 25.71 -5.08 7.48
C SER A 331 26.14 -3.87 8.34
N PHE A 332 27.29 -3.99 9.01
CA PHE A 332 27.94 -2.88 9.73
C PHE A 332 28.29 -1.67 8.85
N HIS A 333 28.35 -1.78 7.52
CA HIS A 333 28.51 -0.61 6.64
C HIS A 333 27.30 0.31 6.71
N HIS A 334 26.14 -0.25 7.00
CA HIS A 334 24.89 0.46 7.27
C HIS A 334 24.67 0.76 8.76
N MET A 335 25.76 0.86 9.54
CA MET A 335 25.73 1.27 10.95
C MET A 335 26.75 2.40 11.25
N LYS A 336 26.60 3.00 12.42
CA LYS A 336 27.57 3.88 13.08
C LYS A 336 27.59 3.61 14.58
N GLU A 337 28.74 3.83 15.22
CA GLU A 337 28.84 3.81 16.69
C GLU A 337 27.99 4.95 17.28
N ASP A 338 27.23 4.64 18.33
CA ASP A 338 26.44 5.60 19.10
C ASP A 338 26.34 5.14 20.57
N PRO A 339 27.19 5.65 21.48
CA PRO A 339 27.20 5.25 22.88
C PRO A 339 25.97 5.75 23.68
N THR A 340 24.98 6.37 23.03
CA THR A 340 23.69 6.74 23.65
C THR A 340 22.61 5.68 23.48
N THR A 341 22.82 4.66 22.64
CA THR A 341 21.87 3.57 22.44
C THR A 341 22.20 2.33 23.28
N PRO A 342 21.20 1.49 23.62
CA PRO A 342 21.42 0.21 24.32
C PRO A 342 22.43 -0.74 23.66
N THR A 343 22.53 -0.74 22.33
CA THR A 343 23.46 -1.58 21.57
C THR A 343 24.87 -0.99 21.44
N GLY A 344 25.04 0.32 21.70
CA GLY A 344 26.23 1.08 21.32
C GLY A 344 26.31 1.42 19.82
N TRP A 345 25.28 1.11 19.04
CA TRP A 345 25.19 1.34 17.60
C TRP A 345 23.90 2.07 17.22
N ARG A 346 23.90 2.70 16.04
CA ARG A 346 22.70 3.17 15.37
C ARG A 346 22.73 2.76 13.91
N VAL A 347 21.57 2.40 13.38
CA VAL A 347 21.37 2.18 11.94
C VAL A 347 21.71 3.47 11.18
N HIS A 348 22.39 3.31 10.06
CA HIS A 348 22.87 4.38 9.21
C HIS A 348 22.97 3.89 7.76
N LEU A 349 21.79 3.68 7.18
CA LEU A 349 21.62 3.26 5.78
C LEU A 349 22.34 4.25 4.85
N ARG A 350 23.15 3.70 3.94
CA ARG A 350 24.02 4.41 2.99
C ARG A 350 23.81 3.82 1.61
N GLY A 351 23.88 4.65 0.56
CA GLY A 351 23.88 4.17 -0.83
C GLY A 351 22.70 3.28 -1.23
N LEU A 352 21.52 3.38 -0.59
CA LEU A 352 20.36 2.58 -1.01
C LEU A 352 19.95 2.89 -2.45
N PRO A 353 19.37 1.94 -3.20
CA PRO A 353 19.05 2.14 -4.60
C PRO A 353 18.08 3.33 -4.80
N PRO A 354 18.32 4.22 -5.78
CA PRO A 354 17.47 5.36 -6.02
C PRO A 354 16.11 4.92 -6.59
N LEU A 355 15.06 5.63 -6.20
CA LEU A 355 13.74 5.48 -6.81
C LEU A 355 13.76 6.00 -8.26
N ARG A 356 12.90 5.45 -9.10
CA ARG A 356 12.64 5.89 -10.47
C ARG A 356 12.52 7.42 -10.57
N GLY A 357 13.27 8.00 -11.49
CA GLY A 357 13.48 9.45 -11.57
C GLY A 357 14.73 9.94 -10.83
N GLY A 358 15.58 9.04 -10.34
CA GLY A 358 16.79 9.36 -9.61
C GLY A 358 16.54 9.98 -8.23
N ILE A 359 15.39 9.66 -7.62
CA ILE A 359 14.94 10.26 -6.37
C ILE A 359 15.49 9.44 -5.20
N PRO A 360 16.26 10.02 -4.27
CA PRO A 360 16.80 9.28 -3.15
C PRO A 360 15.69 8.79 -2.21
N PHE A 361 15.82 7.54 -1.75
CA PHE A 361 14.99 7.00 -0.67
C PHE A 361 15.48 7.54 0.69
N HIS A 362 14.56 7.95 1.57
CA HIS A 362 14.90 8.62 2.83
C HIS A 362 14.22 7.99 4.05
N PRO A 363 14.56 6.72 4.39
CA PRO A 363 14.00 6.00 5.54
C PRO A 363 14.54 6.53 6.88
N ARG A 364 14.19 7.77 7.23
CA ARG A 364 14.69 8.49 8.41
C ARG A 364 14.46 7.70 9.69
N PHE A 365 13.26 7.14 9.85
CA PHE A 365 12.88 6.38 11.03
C PHE A 365 13.66 5.07 11.20
N LEU A 366 14.16 4.45 10.11
CA LEU A 366 15.05 3.28 10.22
C LEU A 366 16.41 3.71 10.78
N ASN A 367 16.93 4.87 10.34
CA ASN A 367 18.16 5.47 10.87
C ASN A 367 18.04 6.03 12.31
N GLU A 368 16.86 5.91 12.94
CA GLU A 368 16.67 6.22 14.36
C GLU A 368 16.85 4.96 15.25
N LEU A 369 16.74 3.75 14.69
CA LEU A 369 16.84 2.46 15.39
C LEU A 369 18.28 2.12 15.78
N ASP A 370 18.45 1.34 16.86
CA ASP A 370 19.76 0.97 17.42
C ASP A 370 20.36 -0.35 16.87
N GLY A 371 19.63 -1.04 15.98
CA GLY A 371 20.11 -2.23 15.28
C GLY A 371 19.11 -2.71 14.22
N PHE A 372 19.41 -3.85 13.60
CA PHE A 372 18.57 -4.45 12.56
C PHE A 372 17.50 -5.38 13.12
N SER A 373 16.52 -5.70 12.28
CA SER A 373 15.44 -6.66 12.58
C SER A 373 15.94 -7.97 13.17
N THR A 374 15.13 -8.56 14.04
CA THR A 374 15.35 -9.91 14.58
C THR A 374 14.78 -11.03 13.69
N MET A 375 14.07 -10.71 12.60
CA MET A 375 13.42 -11.70 11.73
C MET A 375 13.52 -11.42 10.22
N ALA A 376 13.91 -10.22 9.79
CA ALA A 376 14.09 -9.89 8.38
C ALA A 376 15.14 -10.80 7.70
N PRO A 377 14.97 -11.10 6.40
CA PRO A 377 15.94 -11.91 5.67
C PRO A 377 17.27 -11.19 5.58
N MET A 378 18.35 -11.95 5.74
CA MET A 378 19.67 -11.54 5.30
C MET A 378 19.78 -11.79 3.78
N LEU A 379 20.30 -10.81 3.05
CA LEU A 379 20.39 -10.79 1.58
C LEU A 379 21.85 -10.71 1.14
N PHE A 380 22.24 -11.50 0.13
CA PHE A 380 23.49 -11.28 -0.61
C PHE A 380 23.38 -11.74 -2.06
N TYR A 381 24.28 -11.28 -2.92
CA TYR A 381 24.47 -11.84 -4.26
C TYR A 381 25.79 -12.63 -4.35
N MET A 382 25.78 -13.73 -5.12
CA MET A 382 27.00 -14.42 -5.52
C MET A 382 26.82 -15.02 -6.92
N ASN A 383 27.58 -14.49 -7.88
CA ASN A 383 27.49 -14.88 -9.29
C ASN A 383 27.83 -16.37 -9.50
N GLY A 384 26.94 -17.14 -10.14
CA GLY A 384 27.10 -18.58 -10.35
C GLY A 384 26.39 -19.47 -9.31
N LEU A 385 25.85 -18.89 -8.23
CA LEU A 385 25.23 -19.64 -7.14
C LEU A 385 23.78 -20.07 -7.47
N LYS A 386 23.04 -19.27 -8.25
CA LYS A 386 21.73 -19.67 -8.79
C LYS A 386 21.89 -20.84 -9.77
N GLU A 387 22.88 -20.75 -10.65
CA GLU A 387 23.18 -21.74 -11.68
C GLU A 387 23.63 -23.08 -11.05
N ALA A 388 24.35 -23.01 -9.92
CA ALA A 388 24.70 -24.18 -9.11
C ALA A 388 23.47 -24.81 -8.42
N HIS A 389 22.59 -23.99 -7.82
CA HIS A 389 21.35 -24.44 -7.18
C HIS A 389 20.41 -25.14 -8.19
N GLU A 390 20.18 -24.52 -9.34
CA GLU A 390 19.29 -25.02 -10.40
C GLU A 390 19.78 -26.32 -11.07
N LYS A 391 21.09 -26.58 -11.01
CA LYS A 391 21.72 -27.78 -11.56
C LYS A 391 22.08 -28.82 -10.49
N GLY A 392 21.75 -28.55 -9.22
CA GLY A 392 22.15 -29.35 -8.07
C GLY A 392 21.68 -30.80 -8.16
N ASP A 393 22.63 -31.74 -8.16
CA ASP A 393 22.39 -33.17 -8.37
C ASP A 393 21.83 -33.84 -7.07
N ASN A 394 20.62 -33.41 -6.68
CA ASN A 394 19.90 -33.64 -5.42
C ASN A 394 20.62 -33.17 -4.12
N ARG A 395 21.87 -32.73 -4.19
CA ARG A 395 22.55 -32.05 -3.06
C ARG A 395 22.16 -30.57 -3.03
N LYS A 396 21.07 -30.26 -2.32
CA LYS A 396 20.74 -28.88 -1.92
C LYS A 396 21.79 -28.39 -0.92
N GLU A 397 22.77 -27.62 -1.41
CA GLU A 397 23.82 -26.99 -0.58
C GLU A 397 23.25 -25.78 0.20
N LEU A 398 22.30 -25.06 -0.40
CA LEU A 398 21.40 -24.13 0.29
C LEU A 398 20.31 -24.94 1.00
N GLN A 399 20.26 -24.84 2.33
CA GLN A 399 19.33 -25.61 3.15
C GLN A 399 17.99 -24.87 3.29
N GLY A 400 17.03 -25.19 2.41
CA GLY A 400 15.68 -24.60 2.41
C GLY A 400 14.82 -24.97 3.64
N PRO A 401 13.55 -24.52 3.71
CA PRO A 401 12.70 -24.67 4.90
C PRO A 401 12.47 -26.13 5.35
N GLU A 402 12.42 -27.08 4.42
CA GLU A 402 12.30 -28.53 4.68
C GLU A 402 13.61 -29.19 5.20
N ARG A 403 14.70 -28.42 5.40
CA ARG A 403 16.04 -28.93 5.77
C ARG A 403 16.80 -28.03 6.77
N ILE A 404 16.08 -27.23 7.57
CA ILE A 404 16.64 -26.25 8.51
C ILE A 404 17.60 -26.89 9.55
N GLU A 405 17.42 -28.17 9.90
CA GLU A 405 18.33 -28.90 10.78
C GLU A 405 19.77 -29.03 10.21
N PHE A 406 19.91 -29.08 8.88
CA PHE A 406 21.19 -29.21 8.20
C PHE A 406 21.94 -27.87 8.08
N SER A 407 21.27 -26.73 8.30
CA SER A 407 21.84 -25.38 8.15
C SER A 407 22.97 -25.06 9.15
N VAL A 408 23.12 -25.89 10.19
CA VAL A 408 24.17 -25.80 11.21
C VAL A 408 25.17 -26.96 11.12
N THR A 409 25.38 -27.51 9.92
CA THR A 409 26.24 -28.68 9.67
C THR A 409 27.17 -28.47 8.48
N ALA A 410 28.05 -29.43 8.24
CA ALA A 410 28.91 -29.48 7.05
C ALA A 410 28.17 -29.67 5.70
N GLU A 411 26.85 -29.93 5.71
CA GLU A 411 26.03 -29.98 4.49
C GLU A 411 25.60 -28.58 3.99
N SER A 412 25.73 -27.52 4.82
CA SER A 412 25.33 -26.17 4.44
C SER A 412 26.53 -25.31 4.01
N ILE A 413 26.39 -24.62 2.87
CA ILE A 413 27.36 -23.59 2.43
C ILE A 413 27.09 -22.23 3.06
N THR A 414 25.89 -21.99 3.59
CA THR A 414 25.49 -20.81 4.35
C THR A 414 25.52 -21.10 5.84
N LEU A 415 26.14 -20.22 6.62
CA LEU A 415 26.19 -20.28 8.09
C LEU A 415 25.76 -18.95 8.70
N LEU A 416 24.84 -19.01 9.65
CA LEU A 416 24.48 -17.88 10.52
C LEU A 416 25.07 -18.13 11.91
N LEU A 417 25.82 -17.16 12.44
CA LEU A 417 26.65 -17.30 13.63
C LEU A 417 26.31 -16.26 14.68
N ASP A 418 25.97 -16.71 15.89
CA ASP A 418 25.95 -15.89 17.11
C ASP A 418 27.41 -15.64 17.54
N VAL A 419 27.89 -14.39 17.44
CA VAL A 419 29.32 -14.08 17.62
C VAL A 419 29.69 -14.01 19.11
N GLU A 420 28.75 -13.68 19.98
CA GLU A 420 28.94 -13.68 21.43
C GLU A 420 28.89 -15.11 22.02
N GLU A 421 27.85 -15.90 21.75
CA GLU A 421 27.75 -17.29 22.26
C GLU A 421 28.60 -18.30 21.48
N GLN A 422 29.02 -17.95 20.27
CA GLN A 422 29.89 -18.76 19.40
C GLN A 422 29.21 -20.07 18.98
N THR A 423 27.92 -19.97 18.65
CA THR A 423 27.05 -21.05 18.21
C THR A 423 26.44 -20.73 16.86
N LEU A 424 26.26 -21.74 16.01
CA LEU A 424 25.50 -21.58 14.77
C LEU A 424 23.99 -21.47 15.07
N VAL A 425 23.29 -20.73 14.21
CA VAL A 425 21.84 -20.51 14.30
C VAL A 425 21.15 -21.23 13.15
N HIS A 426 20.13 -22.01 13.47
CA HIS A 426 19.25 -22.65 12.48
C HIS A 426 18.55 -21.60 11.62
N HIS A 427 18.57 -21.81 10.31
CA HIS A 427 18.06 -20.89 9.29
C HIS A 427 17.63 -21.67 8.05
N SER A 428 16.74 -21.11 7.24
CA SER A 428 16.55 -21.54 5.85
C SER A 428 17.35 -20.64 4.91
N ALA A 429 17.89 -21.22 3.85
CA ALA A 429 18.60 -20.52 2.78
C ALA A 429 18.09 -20.98 1.40
N GLU A 430 17.84 -20.03 0.50
CA GLU A 430 17.19 -20.26 -0.80
C GLU A 430 17.48 -19.15 -1.81
N VAL A 431 17.18 -19.38 -3.09
CA VAL A 431 17.30 -18.38 -4.16
C VAL A 431 16.00 -17.57 -4.27
N ASP A 432 16.13 -16.25 -4.30
CA ASP A 432 15.04 -15.31 -4.60
C ASP A 432 14.72 -15.34 -6.10
N TYR A 433 13.50 -15.78 -6.43
CA TYR A 433 12.99 -15.80 -7.81
C TYR A 433 12.01 -14.66 -8.12
N LEU A 434 11.85 -13.68 -7.22
CA LEU A 434 11.08 -12.45 -7.50
C LEU A 434 11.73 -11.65 -8.64
N ASP A 435 13.05 -11.71 -8.77
CA ASP A 435 13.84 -11.16 -9.89
C ASP A 435 14.78 -12.25 -10.45
N PRO A 436 14.32 -13.10 -11.40
CA PRO A 436 15.10 -14.24 -11.87
C PRO A 436 16.33 -13.85 -12.70
N ASP A 437 16.37 -12.61 -13.22
CA ASP A 437 17.50 -12.03 -13.96
C ASP A 437 18.55 -11.41 -13.01
N HIS A 438 18.11 -10.88 -11.86
CA HIS A 438 18.97 -10.28 -10.83
C HIS A 438 18.76 -10.94 -9.45
N PRO A 439 18.89 -12.27 -9.34
CA PRO A 439 18.53 -13.02 -8.14
C PRO A 439 19.31 -12.58 -6.92
N LEU A 440 18.80 -12.91 -5.74
CA LEU A 440 19.49 -12.84 -4.45
C LEU A 440 19.48 -14.21 -3.79
N VAL A 441 20.34 -14.41 -2.79
CA VAL A 441 20.14 -15.49 -1.81
C VAL A 441 19.48 -14.87 -0.58
N LEU A 442 18.39 -15.49 -0.15
CA LEU A 442 17.70 -15.17 1.10
C LEU A 442 18.19 -16.11 2.19
N ILE A 443 18.42 -15.58 3.38
CA ILE A 443 18.56 -16.37 4.60
C ILE A 443 17.52 -15.87 5.60
N PHE A 444 16.60 -16.74 6.02
CA PHE A 444 15.65 -16.46 7.10
C PHE A 444 16.05 -17.24 8.36
N PRO A 445 16.14 -16.61 9.55
CA PRO A 445 16.42 -17.33 10.78
C PRO A 445 15.19 -18.18 11.16
N ALA A 446 15.40 -19.41 11.63
CA ALA A 446 14.31 -20.35 11.91
C ALA A 446 13.39 -19.90 13.07
N GLN A 447 13.92 -19.04 13.94
CA GLN A 447 13.27 -18.38 15.06
C GLN A 447 13.84 -16.96 15.18
N PRO A 448 13.16 -16.02 15.88
CA PRO A 448 13.66 -14.67 16.06
C PRO A 448 15.04 -14.63 16.70
N LEU A 449 15.96 -13.87 16.08
CA LEU A 449 17.29 -13.59 16.61
C LEU A 449 17.19 -12.85 17.95
N LYS A 450 18.23 -12.97 18.78
CA LYS A 450 18.27 -12.28 20.06
C LYS A 450 18.38 -10.77 19.86
N HIS A 451 17.83 -10.00 20.77
CA HIS A 451 18.03 -8.55 20.85
C HIS A 451 19.49 -8.21 21.17
N SER A 452 19.97 -7.07 20.65
CA SER A 452 21.27 -6.48 21.00
C SER A 452 22.49 -7.41 20.91
N THR A 453 22.50 -8.32 19.91
CA THR A 453 23.52 -9.38 19.75
C THR A 453 24.22 -9.22 18.39
N HIS A 454 25.53 -9.53 18.33
CA HIS A 454 26.34 -9.48 17.11
C HIS A 454 26.16 -10.79 16.33
N TYR A 455 25.56 -10.71 15.15
CA TYR A 455 25.41 -11.84 14.23
C TYR A 455 26.29 -11.68 12.99
N ALA A 456 26.73 -12.81 12.43
CA ALA A 456 27.48 -12.86 11.18
C ALA A 456 26.88 -13.91 10.23
N VAL A 457 26.77 -13.56 8.96
CA VAL A 457 26.51 -14.47 7.85
C VAL A 457 27.84 -14.81 7.19
N ILE A 458 28.06 -16.11 6.95
CA ILE A 458 29.27 -16.63 6.33
C ILE A 458 28.86 -17.57 5.18
N VAL A 459 29.55 -17.43 4.04
CA VAL A 459 29.49 -18.42 2.95
C VAL A 459 30.82 -19.18 2.88
N ILE A 460 30.74 -20.51 3.01
CA ILE A 460 31.86 -21.44 2.87
C ILE A 460 31.60 -22.50 1.80
N GLY A 461 32.62 -22.81 1.00
CA GLY A 461 32.64 -24.00 0.14
C GLY A 461 31.75 -23.96 -1.11
N ALA A 462 30.94 -22.93 -1.33
CA ALA A 462 29.98 -22.82 -2.43
C ALA A 462 30.62 -23.08 -3.81
N MET A 463 29.96 -23.94 -4.59
CA MET A 463 30.42 -24.32 -5.94
C MET A 463 29.64 -23.60 -7.04
N ASP A 464 30.21 -23.58 -8.23
CA ASP A 464 29.52 -23.22 -9.47
C ASP A 464 28.84 -24.43 -10.12
N GLU A 465 28.16 -24.21 -11.23
CA GLU A 465 27.43 -25.21 -11.98
C GLU A 465 28.34 -26.28 -12.64
N PHE A 466 29.66 -26.17 -12.50
CA PHE A 466 30.66 -27.16 -12.93
C PHE A 466 31.39 -27.83 -11.74
N GLY A 467 30.95 -27.58 -10.50
CA GLY A 467 31.58 -28.13 -9.29
C GLY A 467 32.93 -27.49 -8.95
N ARG A 468 33.20 -26.29 -9.47
CA ARG A 468 34.39 -25.49 -9.17
C ARG A 468 34.03 -24.47 -8.09
N LYS A 469 34.90 -24.25 -7.11
CA LYS A 469 34.62 -23.32 -6.02
C LYS A 469 34.49 -21.88 -6.52
N LEU A 470 33.40 -21.21 -6.14
CA LEU A 470 33.16 -19.80 -6.48
C LEU A 470 34.24 -18.88 -5.86
N PRO A 471 34.67 -17.80 -6.53
CA PRO A 471 35.66 -16.89 -5.98
C PRO A 471 35.10 -16.04 -4.83
N LYS A 472 35.98 -15.57 -3.94
CA LYS A 472 35.68 -14.45 -3.04
C LYS A 472 35.27 -13.22 -3.85
N THR A 473 34.33 -12.41 -3.36
CA THR A 473 33.99 -11.12 -4.00
C THR A 473 35.21 -10.19 -4.04
N LYS A 474 35.22 -9.23 -4.99
CA LYS A 474 36.31 -8.25 -5.10
C LYS A 474 36.48 -7.48 -3.76
N GLY A 475 35.35 -7.15 -3.15
CA GLY A 475 35.25 -6.59 -1.81
C GLY A 475 35.89 -7.42 -0.71
N MET A 476 35.49 -8.69 -0.60
CA MET A 476 36.05 -9.63 0.37
C MET A 476 37.58 -9.72 0.22
N ILE A 477 38.10 -9.80 -1.01
CA ILE A 477 39.54 -9.79 -1.29
C ILE A 477 40.22 -8.50 -0.81
N ASN A 478 39.58 -7.34 -1.02
CA ASN A 478 40.11 -6.03 -0.62
C ASN A 478 40.11 -5.84 0.91
N VAL A 479 39.01 -6.21 1.59
CA VAL A 479 38.91 -6.16 3.06
C VAL A 479 39.93 -7.10 3.70
N MET A 480 40.08 -8.33 3.19
CA MET A 480 41.05 -9.30 3.73
C MET A 480 42.51 -8.85 3.59
N LYS A 481 42.84 -8.05 2.55
CA LYS A 481 44.15 -7.42 2.36
C LYS A 481 44.38 -6.18 3.23
N SER A 482 43.32 -5.41 3.54
CA SER A 482 43.42 -4.14 4.24
C SER A 482 43.60 -4.30 5.77
N THR A 483 44.85 -4.47 6.22
CA THR A 483 45.21 -4.67 7.63
C THR A 483 44.72 -3.57 8.59
N ASN A 484 44.49 -2.35 8.07
CA ASN A 484 43.98 -1.23 8.85
C ASN A 484 42.44 -1.17 8.94
N SER A 485 41.70 -1.93 8.10
CA SER A 485 40.23 -1.92 8.07
C SER A 485 39.62 -2.34 9.41
N PRO A 486 38.68 -1.54 9.99
CA PRO A 486 37.94 -1.92 11.20
C PRO A 486 37.16 -3.23 11.03
N THR A 487 36.53 -3.43 9.87
CA THR A 487 35.81 -4.66 9.51
C THR A 487 36.76 -5.87 9.55
N ARG A 488 37.95 -5.76 8.94
CA ARG A 488 38.95 -6.84 8.96
C ARG A 488 39.43 -7.15 10.39
N LYS A 489 39.63 -6.13 11.23
CA LYS A 489 40.00 -6.34 12.64
C LYS A 489 38.90 -7.08 13.39
N ARG A 490 37.66 -6.57 13.34
CA ARG A 490 36.47 -7.19 13.95
C ARG A 490 36.29 -8.65 13.53
N TRP A 491 36.50 -8.97 12.25
CA TRP A 491 36.44 -10.36 11.77
C TRP A 491 37.54 -11.25 12.32
N PHE A 492 38.80 -10.82 12.30
CA PHE A 492 39.93 -11.64 12.79
C PHE A 492 39.98 -11.74 14.33
N GLU A 493 39.44 -10.76 15.04
CA GLU A 493 39.43 -10.69 16.52
C GLU A 493 38.18 -11.33 17.14
N LYS A 494 37.00 -11.24 16.50
CA LYS A 494 35.75 -11.86 16.97
C LYS A 494 35.24 -12.99 16.05
N VAL A 495 34.84 -12.67 14.83
CA VAL A 495 33.97 -13.53 13.99
C VAL A 495 34.64 -14.83 13.56
N ILE A 496 35.85 -14.78 13.02
CA ILE A 496 36.62 -15.96 12.59
C ILE A 496 36.99 -16.84 13.81
N PRO A 497 37.45 -16.29 14.96
CA PRO A 497 37.58 -17.07 16.19
C PRO A 497 36.29 -17.75 16.66
N ALA A 498 35.13 -17.08 16.57
CA ALA A 498 33.84 -17.67 16.91
C ALA A 498 33.45 -18.79 15.93
N LEU A 499 33.57 -18.57 14.61
CA LEU A 499 33.30 -19.56 13.56
C LEU A 499 34.11 -20.85 13.75
N ASN A 500 35.42 -20.72 14.03
CA ASN A 500 36.31 -21.87 14.29
C ASN A 500 36.00 -22.62 15.61
N ARG A 501 35.03 -22.16 16.41
CA ARG A 501 34.51 -22.85 17.61
C ARG A 501 33.08 -23.35 17.42
N ALA A 502 32.27 -22.65 16.63
CA ALA A 502 30.89 -23.00 16.30
C ALA A 502 30.80 -24.15 15.27
N ALA A 503 31.76 -24.23 14.34
CA ALA A 503 31.81 -25.22 13.27
C ALA A 503 33.14 -26.00 13.35
N ASP A 504 33.16 -27.14 14.05
CA ASP A 504 34.38 -27.91 14.33
C ASP A 504 34.93 -28.67 13.09
N TRP A 505 34.06 -28.93 12.11
CA TRP A 505 34.45 -29.37 10.76
C TRP A 505 35.22 -28.29 9.98
N TYR A 506 35.01 -27.01 10.28
CA TYR A 506 35.65 -25.89 9.60
C TYR A 506 36.92 -25.40 10.32
N SER A 507 37.81 -24.73 9.58
CA SER A 507 39.02 -24.14 10.16
C SER A 507 39.68 -23.16 9.18
N PHE A 508 39.48 -21.87 9.38
CA PHE A 508 40.05 -20.81 8.53
C PHE A 508 41.58 -20.89 8.39
N ALA A 509 42.30 -21.35 9.43
CA ALA A 509 43.75 -21.52 9.39
C ALA A 509 44.24 -22.73 8.56
N ARG A 510 43.33 -23.65 8.21
CA ARG A 510 43.59 -24.81 7.33
C ARG A 510 43.10 -24.52 5.91
N GLU A 511 41.93 -23.90 5.79
CA GLU A 511 41.29 -23.61 4.51
C GLU A 511 40.77 -22.16 4.40
N PRO A 512 41.68 -21.17 4.28
CA PRO A 512 41.28 -19.78 4.06
C PRO A 512 40.59 -19.58 2.70
N GLU A 513 40.74 -20.54 1.77
CA GLU A 513 40.14 -20.51 0.44
C GLU A 513 38.81 -21.28 0.30
N SER A 514 38.25 -21.88 1.36
CA SER A 514 36.80 -22.22 1.36
C SER A 514 35.93 -21.05 1.81
N LEU A 515 36.46 -20.07 2.54
CA LEU A 515 35.73 -18.84 2.89
C LEU A 515 35.54 -17.92 1.67
N GLN A 516 34.30 -17.56 1.35
CA GLN A 516 33.98 -16.77 0.14
C GLN A 516 33.34 -15.41 0.45
N LEU A 517 32.47 -15.35 1.46
CA LEU A 517 31.83 -14.12 1.94
C LEU A 517 31.74 -14.16 3.47
N ILE A 518 31.94 -13.01 4.11
CA ILE A 518 31.47 -12.71 5.46
C ILE A 518 30.78 -11.35 5.38
N PHE A 519 29.64 -11.21 6.06
CA PHE A 519 29.14 -9.92 6.52
C PHE A 519 28.54 -10.07 7.92
N ASP A 520 28.54 -8.99 8.69
CA ASP A 520 28.14 -9.01 10.10
C ASP A 520 27.44 -7.72 10.51
N PHE A 521 26.59 -7.83 11.55
CA PHE A 521 25.66 -6.79 11.99
C PHE A 521 25.27 -6.96 13.46
N VAL A 522 24.54 -6.00 14.03
CA VAL A 522 23.94 -6.08 15.37
C VAL A 522 22.42 -5.91 15.30
N THR A 523 21.71 -6.75 16.02
CA THR A 523 20.24 -6.68 16.16
C THR A 523 19.80 -5.55 17.08
N ILE A 524 18.61 -5.01 16.78
CA ILE A 524 17.88 -4.00 17.56
C ILE A 524 17.67 -4.43 19.02
N SER A 525 17.58 -3.48 19.94
CA SER A 525 17.23 -3.75 21.35
C SER A 525 15.72 -3.88 21.58
N GLU A 526 15.34 -4.60 22.64
CA GLU A 526 13.94 -4.72 23.10
C GLU A 526 13.31 -3.34 23.34
N GLN A 527 14.10 -2.38 23.83
CA GLN A 527 13.67 -1.00 24.10
C GLN A 527 13.48 -0.18 22.82
N SER A 528 14.28 -0.42 21.77
CA SER A 528 14.11 0.25 20.47
C SER A 528 12.98 -0.39 19.63
N GLN A 529 12.77 -1.70 19.73
CA GLN A 529 11.71 -2.42 19.02
C GLN A 529 10.34 -2.20 19.68
N LEU A 530 10.21 -2.54 20.96
CA LEU A 530 8.90 -2.66 21.63
C LEU A 530 8.57 -1.46 22.54
N GLY A 531 9.55 -0.60 22.88
CA GLY A 531 9.37 0.48 23.84
C GLY A 531 8.27 1.48 23.50
N THR A 532 8.13 1.83 22.21
CA THR A 532 7.11 2.77 21.70
C THR A 532 5.70 2.18 21.84
N ILE A 533 5.47 0.98 21.30
CA ILE A 533 4.15 0.34 21.30
C ILE A 533 3.70 -0.06 22.71
N ARG A 534 4.62 -0.57 23.56
CA ARG A 534 4.36 -0.82 24.98
C ARG A 534 4.00 0.46 25.74
N THR A 535 4.61 1.59 25.43
CA THR A 535 4.27 2.89 26.06
C THR A 535 2.87 3.36 25.65
N ALA A 536 2.50 3.18 24.37
CA ALA A 536 1.15 3.50 23.88
C ALA A 536 0.08 2.60 24.54
N ARG A 537 0.31 1.27 24.61
CA ARG A 537 -0.51 0.32 25.38
C ARG A 537 -0.66 0.71 26.83
N ASP A 538 0.46 0.77 27.57
CA ASP A 538 0.46 0.94 29.03
C ASP A 538 -0.20 2.28 29.41
N LYS A 539 -0.02 3.34 28.60
CA LYS A 539 -0.68 4.64 28.85
C LYS A 539 -2.12 4.71 28.37
N GLY A 540 -2.49 4.06 27.28
CA GLY A 540 -3.88 3.97 26.82
C GLY A 540 -4.76 3.30 27.89
N LEU A 541 -4.32 2.15 28.40
CA LEU A 541 -5.02 1.40 29.44
C LEU A 541 -5.03 2.10 30.79
N ASP A 542 -3.96 2.82 31.18
CA ASP A 542 -3.98 3.71 32.36
C ASP A 542 -5.02 4.85 32.22
N ILE A 543 -5.42 5.25 31.01
CA ILE A 543 -6.48 6.25 30.85
C ILE A 543 -7.86 5.59 30.95
N VAL A 544 -8.15 4.58 30.14
CA VAL A 544 -9.51 4.02 30.04
C VAL A 544 -9.92 3.22 31.28
N SER A 545 -8.98 2.71 32.08
CA SER A 545 -9.25 2.11 33.40
C SER A 545 -9.78 3.08 34.47
N LYS A 546 -9.92 4.37 34.12
CA LYS A 546 -10.51 5.42 34.99
C LYS A 546 -11.81 6.00 34.40
N TRP A 547 -12.33 5.44 33.32
CA TRP A 547 -13.51 5.94 32.62
C TRP A 547 -14.80 5.25 33.07
N ASN A 548 -15.89 6.01 33.09
CA ASN A 548 -17.23 5.45 32.94
C ASN A 548 -17.51 5.29 31.44
N TRP A 549 -17.58 4.06 30.93
CA TRP A 549 -17.76 3.83 29.50
C TRP A 549 -19.08 4.39 28.93
N GLN A 550 -20.11 4.58 29.76
CA GLN A 550 -21.37 5.20 29.35
C GLN A 550 -21.21 6.69 28.95
N GLU A 551 -20.11 7.34 29.34
CA GLU A 551 -19.77 8.72 28.97
C GLU A 551 -18.80 8.80 27.77
N HIS A 552 -18.35 7.64 27.26
CA HIS A 552 -17.27 7.54 26.26
C HIS A 552 -17.59 6.62 25.07
N VAL A 553 -18.84 6.17 24.91
CA VAL A 553 -19.29 5.37 23.76
C VAL A 553 -20.62 5.90 23.22
N ASP A 554 -20.63 6.35 21.97
CA ASP A 554 -21.85 6.66 21.21
C ASP A 554 -22.36 5.39 20.52
N VAL A 555 -23.66 5.08 20.62
CA VAL A 555 -24.34 4.13 19.71
C VAL A 555 -24.70 4.89 18.43
N VAL A 556 -24.00 4.61 17.34
CA VAL A 556 -24.13 5.31 16.06
C VAL A 556 -25.37 4.84 15.29
N SER A 557 -25.58 3.52 15.27
CA SER A 557 -26.80 2.91 14.74
C SER A 557 -27.04 1.56 15.41
N LEU A 558 -28.32 1.16 15.43
CA LEU A 558 -28.78 -0.14 15.91
C LEU A 558 -29.76 -0.66 14.86
N ILE A 559 -29.49 -1.88 14.38
CA ILE A 559 -30.28 -2.55 13.35
C ILE A 559 -30.80 -3.85 13.96
N ASP A 560 -32.10 -3.91 14.23
CA ASP A 560 -32.81 -5.14 14.60
C ASP A 560 -33.26 -5.89 13.34
N TYR A 561 -33.18 -7.22 13.40
CA TYR A 561 -33.63 -8.13 12.35
C TYR A 561 -34.76 -9.03 12.87
N GLU A 562 -35.45 -9.74 11.98
CA GLU A 562 -36.38 -10.81 12.36
C GLU A 562 -35.61 -12.14 12.39
N CYS A 563 -35.77 -12.91 13.47
CA CYS A 563 -35.15 -14.23 13.58
C CYS A 563 -35.96 -15.26 12.80
N CYS A 564 -35.28 -16.06 12.00
CA CYS A 564 -35.79 -17.08 11.08
C CYS A 564 -34.71 -18.14 10.86
N ASP A 565 -35.02 -19.27 10.23
CA ASP A 565 -34.11 -20.40 10.06
C ASP A 565 -32.76 -20.02 9.39
N ASP A 566 -32.78 -19.12 8.39
CA ASP A 566 -31.59 -18.56 7.73
C ASP A 566 -31.13 -17.20 8.32
N CYS A 567 -31.86 -16.64 9.28
CA CYS A 567 -31.64 -15.31 9.84
C CYS A 567 -30.89 -15.41 11.18
N LEU A 568 -29.58 -15.66 11.13
CA LEU A 568 -28.76 -16.05 12.29
C LEU A 568 -28.48 -14.91 13.30
N ILE A 569 -28.64 -13.64 12.90
CA ILE A 569 -28.33 -12.46 13.72
C ILE A 569 -29.60 -11.71 14.09
N ALA A 570 -29.79 -11.45 15.39
CA ALA A 570 -30.91 -10.69 15.93
C ALA A 570 -30.70 -9.18 15.83
N ARG A 571 -29.48 -8.70 16.06
CA ARG A 571 -29.14 -7.27 16.14
C ARG A 571 -27.69 -7.00 15.71
N THR A 572 -27.48 -5.95 14.93
CA THR A 572 -26.17 -5.35 14.66
C THR A 572 -26.12 -3.95 15.29
N ILE A 573 -25.05 -3.64 16.01
CA ILE A 573 -24.84 -2.39 16.74
C ILE A 573 -23.55 -1.75 16.23
N HIS A 574 -23.62 -0.54 15.69
CA HIS A 574 -22.43 0.25 15.33
C HIS A 574 -22.13 1.22 16.47
N LEU A 575 -20.89 1.18 16.97
CA LEU A 575 -20.40 1.96 18.10
C LEU A 575 -19.31 2.93 17.67
N ASN A 576 -19.25 4.09 18.30
CA ASN A 576 -18.13 5.03 18.23
C ASN A 576 -17.57 5.22 19.64
N LEU A 577 -16.38 4.68 19.89
CA LEU A 577 -15.67 4.78 21.17
C LEU A 577 -14.72 5.97 21.13
N ASP A 578 -14.67 6.74 22.21
CA ASP A 578 -13.52 7.59 22.51
C ASP A 578 -12.28 6.71 22.74
N VAL A 579 -11.10 7.15 22.30
CA VAL A 579 -9.83 6.44 22.50
C VAL A 579 -8.68 7.41 22.78
N PRO A 580 -7.68 7.06 23.62
CA PRO A 580 -6.46 7.85 23.76
C PRO A 580 -5.64 7.86 22.46
N SER A 581 -5.53 9.02 21.81
CA SER A 581 -4.79 9.19 20.55
C SER A 581 -3.35 9.65 20.82
N PHE A 582 -2.38 8.96 20.25
CA PHE A 582 -0.93 9.25 20.33
C PHE A 582 -0.36 9.79 19.00
N LEU A 583 -1.19 9.91 17.97
CA LEU A 583 -0.84 10.48 16.67
C LEU A 583 -0.80 12.01 16.73
N GLU A 584 0.12 12.66 16.01
CA GLU A 584 0.20 14.13 15.91
C GLU A 584 -1.11 14.78 15.41
N SER A 585 -1.92 14.03 14.65
CA SER A 585 -3.29 14.35 14.25
C SER A 585 -4.07 13.07 13.96
N GLU A 586 -5.40 13.15 13.92
CA GLU A 586 -6.26 12.01 13.54
C GLU A 586 -6.10 11.56 12.07
N SER A 587 -5.30 12.26 11.26
CA SER A 587 -5.09 11.93 9.84
C SER A 587 -4.46 10.55 9.64
N ARG A 588 -4.91 9.83 8.61
CA ARG A 588 -4.30 8.56 8.17
C ARG A 588 -2.84 8.73 7.69
N TYR A 589 -2.42 9.96 7.39
CA TYR A 589 -1.02 10.33 7.10
C TYR A 589 -0.20 10.76 8.34
N SER A 590 -0.76 10.68 9.55
CA SER A 590 -0.07 11.14 10.75
C SER A 590 0.97 10.14 11.26
N PHE A 591 2.01 10.68 11.90
CA PHE A 591 2.99 9.92 12.69
C PHE A 591 2.60 9.95 14.18
N LEU A 592 3.28 9.17 15.02
CA LEU A 592 3.19 9.24 16.48
C LEU A 592 3.95 10.46 17.04
N ASP A 593 3.36 11.21 17.98
CA ASP A 593 4.12 12.27 18.69
C ASP A 593 5.06 11.61 19.72
N HIS A 594 6.29 11.39 19.29
CA HIS A 594 7.37 10.81 20.10
C HIS A 594 7.62 11.60 21.39
N ARG A 595 7.39 12.92 21.40
CA ARG A 595 7.60 13.79 22.57
C ARG A 595 6.44 13.73 23.57
N LYS A 596 5.26 13.28 23.13
CA LYS A 596 4.10 12.97 23.99
C LYS A 596 4.23 11.56 24.58
N LEU A 597 4.62 10.58 23.77
CA LEU A 597 4.93 9.22 24.22
C LEU A 597 6.07 9.19 25.24
N GLN A 598 7.19 9.88 24.99
CA GLN A 598 8.29 10.02 25.97
C GLN A 598 7.84 10.62 27.32
N ARG A 599 6.84 11.52 27.29
CA ARG A 599 6.23 12.10 28.50
C ARG A 599 5.06 11.29 29.06
N ARG A 600 4.72 10.15 28.44
CA ARG A 600 3.57 9.28 28.78
C ARG A 600 2.23 10.04 28.84
N HIS A 601 1.98 10.88 27.84
CA HIS A 601 0.70 11.56 27.63
C HIS A 601 0.14 11.28 26.22
N PRO A 602 -1.18 11.23 26.04
CA PRO A 602 -1.80 11.25 24.71
C PRO A 602 -1.67 12.63 24.07
N VAL A 603 -1.81 12.70 22.75
CA VAL A 603 -1.99 13.95 22.00
C VAL A 603 -3.36 14.54 22.31
N ALA A 604 -4.42 13.75 22.11
CA ALA A 604 -5.83 14.10 22.31
C ALA A 604 -6.67 12.84 22.66
N THR A 605 -7.98 13.00 22.86
CA THR A 605 -8.94 11.91 22.69
C THR A 605 -9.32 11.85 21.21
N GLY A 606 -9.03 10.72 20.56
CA GLY A 606 -9.46 10.40 19.20
C GLY A 606 -10.72 9.52 19.21
N ARG A 607 -11.12 9.01 18.04
CA ARG A 607 -12.32 8.17 17.90
C ARG A 607 -12.06 6.87 17.14
N ALA A 608 -12.65 5.77 17.60
CA ALA A 608 -12.55 4.46 16.98
C ALA A 608 -13.94 3.81 16.85
N LYS A 609 -14.30 3.38 15.64
CA LYS A 609 -15.57 2.70 15.39
C LYS A 609 -15.47 1.19 15.55
N ALA A 610 -16.46 0.60 16.21
CA ALA A 610 -16.63 -0.84 16.31
C ALA A 610 -18.00 -1.27 15.78
N LEU A 611 -18.14 -2.54 15.46
CA LEU A 611 -19.39 -3.21 15.15
C LEU A 611 -19.56 -4.38 16.12
N VAL A 612 -20.76 -4.61 16.65
CA VAL A 612 -21.09 -5.79 17.47
C VAL A 612 -22.35 -6.45 16.94
N GLN A 613 -22.34 -7.78 16.79
CA GLN A 613 -23.51 -8.58 16.42
C GLN A 613 -23.95 -9.45 17.59
N ILE A 614 -25.28 -9.57 17.76
CA ILE A 614 -25.92 -10.45 18.72
C ILE A 614 -26.71 -11.52 17.94
N PRO A 615 -26.41 -12.83 18.09
CA PRO A 615 -27.13 -13.89 17.41
C PRO A 615 -28.58 -14.08 17.87
N CYS A 616 -29.38 -14.74 17.04
CA CYS A 616 -30.78 -15.04 17.34
C CYS A 616 -30.96 -16.02 18.50
N SER A 617 -30.07 -17.00 18.68
CA SER A 617 -30.10 -17.93 19.82
C SER A 617 -30.05 -17.22 21.18
N ILE A 618 -29.28 -16.13 21.31
CA ILE A 618 -29.23 -15.31 22.54
C ILE A 618 -30.54 -14.53 22.74
N ARG A 619 -31.09 -13.92 21.69
CA ARG A 619 -32.37 -13.21 21.77
C ARG A 619 -33.53 -14.14 22.14
N ASN A 620 -33.56 -15.34 21.56
CA ASN A 620 -34.58 -16.36 21.78
C ASN A 620 -34.40 -17.10 23.12
N LYS A 621 -33.26 -16.94 23.79
CA LYS A 621 -32.86 -17.66 25.02
C LYS A 621 -32.71 -19.16 24.81
N GLU A 622 -32.21 -19.52 23.63
CA GLU A 622 -31.74 -20.87 23.27
C GLU A 622 -30.28 -21.10 23.71
N GLN A 623 -29.50 -20.01 23.81
CA GLN A 623 -28.13 -19.98 24.33
C GLN A 623 -27.93 -18.76 25.24
N ASP A 624 -27.17 -18.92 26.31
CA ASP A 624 -26.61 -17.78 27.05
C ASP A 624 -25.31 -17.31 26.38
N ALA A 625 -24.93 -16.04 26.60
CA ALA A 625 -23.68 -15.50 26.08
C ALA A 625 -22.48 -16.16 26.79
N LYS A 626 -21.73 -16.99 26.05
CA LYS A 626 -20.55 -17.72 26.56
C LYS A 626 -19.25 -16.97 26.37
N ALA A 627 -19.12 -16.27 25.25
CA ALA A 627 -17.91 -15.54 24.88
C ALA A 627 -18.23 -14.23 24.15
N ILE A 628 -17.31 -13.27 24.26
CA ILE A 628 -17.21 -12.11 23.39
C ILE A 628 -15.99 -12.34 22.49
N VAL A 629 -16.19 -12.39 21.18
CA VAL A 629 -15.16 -12.73 20.19
C VAL A 629 -14.81 -11.49 19.39
N GLU A 630 -13.61 -10.94 19.61
CA GLU A 630 -13.07 -9.89 18.75
C GLU A 630 -12.53 -10.49 17.45
N PHE A 631 -13.14 -10.14 16.32
CA PHE A 631 -12.67 -10.54 15.01
C PHE A 631 -11.60 -9.59 14.46
N GLY A 632 -10.53 -10.18 13.91
CA GLY A 632 -9.48 -9.51 13.16
C GLY A 632 -9.63 -9.76 11.66
N HIS A 633 -9.97 -8.71 10.90
CA HIS A 633 -10.22 -8.80 9.46
C HIS A 633 -8.94 -9.06 8.63
N GLY A 634 -9.13 -9.60 7.43
CA GLY A 634 -8.12 -9.92 6.42
C GLY A 634 -7.54 -8.69 5.70
N LEU A 635 -6.71 -8.96 4.68
CA LEU A 635 -5.87 -7.97 3.98
C LEU A 635 -6.70 -6.83 3.38
N PHE A 636 -6.55 -5.63 3.93
CA PHE A 636 -7.29 -4.41 3.53
C PHE A 636 -8.83 -4.53 3.49
N TYR A 637 -9.42 -5.49 4.20
CA TYR A 637 -10.85 -5.49 4.55
C TYR A 637 -11.13 -4.47 5.68
N ASN A 638 -12.27 -4.58 6.36
CA ASN A 638 -12.64 -3.73 7.49
C ASN A 638 -13.53 -4.52 8.48
N ARG A 639 -14.02 -3.86 9.54
CA ARG A 639 -14.90 -4.46 10.58
C ARG A 639 -16.13 -5.22 10.06
N GLU A 640 -16.60 -5.02 8.83
CA GLU A 640 -17.76 -5.75 8.26
C GLU A 640 -17.50 -7.22 7.95
N GLU A 641 -16.23 -7.67 7.84
CA GLU A 641 -15.91 -9.10 7.58
C GLU A 641 -16.39 -10.03 8.72
N VAL A 642 -16.63 -9.50 9.92
CA VAL A 642 -17.26 -10.25 11.01
C VAL A 642 -18.69 -10.72 10.69
N THR A 643 -19.32 -10.11 9.68
CA THR A 643 -20.66 -10.46 9.21
C THR A 643 -20.67 -11.65 8.25
N ASP A 644 -19.53 -12.28 7.96
CA ASP A 644 -19.45 -13.50 7.15
C ASP A 644 -20.30 -14.65 7.75
N HIS A 645 -20.99 -15.38 6.88
CA HIS A 645 -21.99 -16.39 7.29
C HIS A 645 -21.43 -17.48 8.22
N PHE A 646 -20.18 -17.91 8.04
CA PHE A 646 -19.58 -18.94 8.90
C PHE A 646 -19.34 -18.42 10.33
N LEU A 647 -19.03 -17.13 10.50
CA LEU A 647 -18.91 -16.47 11.81
C LEU A 647 -20.28 -16.27 12.44
N GLN A 648 -21.28 -15.81 11.68
CA GLN A 648 -22.66 -15.68 12.17
C GLN A 648 -23.21 -17.03 12.65
N LYS A 649 -22.94 -18.11 11.91
CA LYS A 649 -23.36 -19.48 12.27
C LYS A 649 -22.66 -19.97 13.54
N MET A 650 -21.33 -19.89 13.60
CA MET A 650 -20.56 -20.25 14.81
C MET A 650 -21.07 -19.47 16.04
N ALA A 651 -21.34 -18.18 15.87
CA ALA A 651 -21.87 -17.33 16.94
C ALA A 651 -23.28 -17.72 17.38
N ASN A 652 -24.17 -18.05 16.44
CA ASN A 652 -25.53 -18.49 16.76
C ASN A 652 -25.56 -19.86 17.43
N ASP A 653 -24.84 -20.84 16.88
CA ASP A 653 -24.84 -22.21 17.40
C ASP A 653 -24.28 -22.29 18.83
N ASN A 654 -23.32 -21.43 19.18
CA ASN A 654 -22.63 -21.45 20.47
C ASN A 654 -23.03 -20.32 21.44
N GLY A 655 -23.74 -19.28 21.02
CA GLY A 655 -24.03 -18.11 21.86
C GLY A 655 -22.80 -17.21 22.07
N TYR A 656 -22.17 -16.76 20.98
CA TYR A 656 -21.08 -15.77 21.03
C TYR A 656 -21.55 -14.37 20.63
N LEU A 657 -21.03 -13.36 21.32
CA LEU A 657 -21.17 -11.96 20.92
C LEU A 657 -19.98 -11.59 20.04
N MET A 658 -20.21 -11.41 18.73
CA MET A 658 -19.14 -11.10 17.78
C MET A 658 -18.90 -9.59 17.74
N MET A 659 -17.67 -9.13 17.94
CA MET A 659 -17.30 -7.71 17.82
C MET A 659 -16.12 -7.51 16.89
N ALA A 660 -16.05 -6.37 16.20
CA ALA A 660 -14.96 -6.06 15.28
C ALA A 660 -14.62 -4.57 15.23
N MET A 661 -13.34 -4.29 15.01
CA MET A 661 -12.77 -2.95 14.80
C MET A 661 -11.58 -3.06 13.85
N ASP A 662 -11.49 -2.11 12.92
CA ASP A 662 -10.47 -2.05 11.87
C ASP A 662 -9.04 -2.13 12.42
N TRP A 663 -8.17 -2.81 11.67
CA TRP A 663 -6.73 -2.56 11.73
C TRP A 663 -6.44 -1.18 11.13
N ARG A 664 -6.58 -0.11 11.92
CA ARG A 664 -6.14 1.24 11.51
C ARG A 664 -4.69 1.14 11.01
N GLY A 665 -4.38 1.72 9.84
CA GLY A 665 -3.10 1.55 9.15
C GLY A 665 -3.11 0.45 8.08
N MET A 666 -3.94 -0.59 8.21
CA MET A 666 -4.04 -1.74 7.28
C MET A 666 -5.49 -2.19 7.00
N SER A 667 -6.43 -1.24 6.91
CA SER A 667 -7.84 -1.44 6.53
C SER A 667 -8.17 -0.88 5.15
N SER A 668 -9.38 -1.13 4.64
CA SER A 668 -9.88 -0.55 3.38
C SER A 668 -9.79 0.98 3.34
N TYR A 669 -9.82 1.62 4.50
CA TYR A 669 -9.73 3.08 4.67
C TYR A 669 -8.28 3.61 4.69
N ASP A 670 -7.28 2.70 4.74
CA ASP A 670 -5.85 3.01 4.64
C ASP A 670 -5.30 2.74 3.23
N LEU A 671 -6.02 2.03 2.36
CA LEU A 671 -5.64 1.80 0.96
C LEU A 671 -5.17 3.07 0.22
N PRO A 672 -5.78 4.27 0.37
CA PRO A 672 -5.28 5.48 -0.27
C PRO A 672 -3.87 5.91 0.17
N ILE A 673 -3.47 5.69 1.42
CA ILE A 673 -2.09 5.97 1.88
C ILE A 673 -1.14 4.84 1.48
N VAL A 674 -1.58 3.58 1.54
CA VAL A 674 -0.76 2.43 1.09
C VAL A 674 -0.44 2.55 -0.39
N ILE A 675 -1.43 2.77 -1.26
CA ILE A 675 -1.22 2.95 -2.71
C ILE A 675 -0.23 4.08 -2.99
N LYS A 676 -0.33 5.21 -2.27
CA LYS A 676 0.64 6.32 -2.37
C LYS A 676 2.05 5.92 -1.93
N THR A 677 2.15 5.14 -0.86
CA THR A 677 3.42 4.63 -0.33
C THR A 677 4.11 3.76 -1.38
N LEU A 678 3.38 2.81 -1.97
CA LEU A 678 3.90 1.87 -2.98
C LEU A 678 4.24 2.55 -4.32
N ILE A 679 3.41 3.49 -4.80
CA ILE A 679 3.56 4.11 -6.14
C ILE A 679 4.46 5.36 -6.15
N GLY A 680 4.56 6.13 -5.04
CA GLY A 680 5.25 7.42 -5.10
C GLY A 680 5.90 7.99 -3.85
N THR A 681 5.73 7.42 -2.65
CA THR A 681 6.35 7.96 -1.42
C THR A 681 6.61 6.87 -0.38
N PRO A 682 7.62 5.97 -0.58
CA PRO A 682 7.86 4.84 0.33
C PRO A 682 8.20 5.26 1.76
N ASP A 683 8.72 6.47 1.98
CA ASP A 683 8.94 7.03 3.32
C ASP A 683 7.65 7.11 4.18
N LEU A 684 6.46 7.15 3.54
CA LEU A 684 5.16 7.11 4.24
C LEU A 684 4.89 5.76 4.94
N PHE A 685 5.73 4.74 4.75
CA PHE A 685 5.62 3.50 5.52
C PHE A 685 5.68 3.75 7.03
N GLN A 686 6.39 4.79 7.48
CA GLN A 686 6.35 5.20 8.88
C GLN A 686 4.93 5.51 9.36
N ALA A 687 4.11 6.20 8.55
CA ALA A 687 2.73 6.52 8.91
C ALA A 687 1.84 5.27 8.94
N VAL A 688 2.07 4.29 8.04
CA VAL A 688 1.38 2.99 8.06
C VAL A 688 1.61 2.27 9.40
N ARG A 689 2.88 2.11 9.80
CA ARG A 689 3.27 1.56 11.12
C ARG A 689 2.70 2.37 12.28
N ASP A 690 2.84 3.68 12.26
CA ASP A 690 2.45 4.56 13.36
C ASP A 690 0.92 4.55 13.58
N ASN A 691 0.14 4.43 12.49
CA ASN A 691 -1.31 4.23 12.56
C ASN A 691 -1.70 2.81 13.02
N LEU A 692 -0.91 1.79 12.70
CA LEU A 692 -1.09 0.41 13.19
C LEU A 692 -0.85 0.30 14.71
N ILE A 693 0.17 0.98 15.23
CA ILE A 693 0.40 1.12 16.68
C ILE A 693 -0.82 1.78 17.36
N GLN A 694 -1.40 2.83 16.77
CA GLN A 694 -2.65 3.41 17.26
C GLN A 694 -3.84 2.43 17.12
N GLY A 695 -3.89 1.64 16.05
CA GLY A 695 -4.90 0.59 15.86
C GLY A 695 -4.91 -0.43 16.99
N TYR A 696 -3.74 -0.88 17.45
CA TYR A 696 -3.64 -1.82 18.57
C TYR A 696 -4.08 -1.17 19.89
N VAL A 697 -3.79 0.11 20.12
CA VAL A 697 -4.35 0.86 21.27
C VAL A 697 -5.88 0.92 21.19
N ASN A 698 -6.44 1.19 20.02
CA ASN A 698 -7.89 1.27 19.83
C ASN A 698 -8.59 -0.08 20.11
N LYS A 699 -8.03 -1.19 19.61
CA LYS A 699 -8.56 -2.55 19.84
C LYS A 699 -8.42 -2.99 21.31
N LEU A 700 -7.32 -2.62 21.99
CA LEU A 700 -7.21 -2.79 23.45
C LEU A 700 -8.24 -1.96 24.23
N CYS A 701 -8.63 -0.79 23.74
CA CYS A 701 -9.71 0.00 24.33
C CYS A 701 -11.08 -0.67 24.12
N LEU A 702 -11.31 -1.29 22.94
CA LEU A 702 -12.50 -2.11 22.69
C LEU A 702 -12.58 -3.31 23.65
N GLN A 703 -11.47 -4.01 23.89
CA GLN A 703 -11.42 -5.11 24.86
C GLN A 703 -11.58 -4.67 26.32
N HIS A 704 -11.12 -3.45 26.66
CA HIS A 704 -11.43 -2.87 27.97
C HIS A 704 -12.90 -2.45 28.10
N PHE A 705 -13.55 -2.03 27.01
CA PHE A 705 -14.98 -1.70 26.95
C PHE A 705 -15.88 -2.93 27.04
N SER A 706 -15.57 -4.00 26.30
CA SER A 706 -16.36 -5.24 26.27
C SER A 706 -16.56 -5.83 27.67
N GLN A 707 -15.53 -5.75 28.52
CA GLN A 707 -15.49 -6.28 29.88
C GLN A 707 -16.01 -5.32 30.97
N ASN A 708 -16.03 -3.99 30.73
CA ASN A 708 -16.27 -2.99 31.79
C ASN A 708 -17.42 -2.01 31.49
N GLY A 709 -18.30 -2.32 30.54
CA GLY A 709 -19.51 -1.50 30.32
C GLY A 709 -20.37 -1.84 29.09
N MET A 710 -19.92 -2.71 28.18
CA MET A 710 -20.67 -3.01 26.96
C MET A 710 -22.08 -3.57 27.21
N LEU A 711 -22.23 -4.55 28.11
CA LEU A 711 -23.51 -5.20 28.40
C LEU A 711 -24.47 -4.32 29.22
N ASP A 712 -23.98 -3.25 29.85
CA ASP A 712 -24.82 -2.31 30.62
C ASP A 712 -25.63 -1.36 29.73
N LEU A 713 -25.21 -1.16 28.48
CA LEU A 713 -25.87 -0.25 27.52
C LEU A 713 -27.25 -0.79 27.11
N ASP A 714 -28.22 0.09 26.93
CA ASP A 714 -29.58 -0.29 26.51
C ASP A 714 -29.64 -0.96 25.12
N ALA A 715 -28.62 -0.73 24.27
CA ALA A 715 -28.46 -1.43 22.99
C ALA A 715 -28.25 -2.95 23.14
N PHE A 716 -27.77 -3.41 24.31
CA PHE A 716 -27.53 -4.82 24.65
C PHE A 716 -28.68 -5.43 25.48
N LYS A 717 -29.88 -4.84 25.40
CA LYS A 717 -31.09 -5.30 26.12
C LYS A 717 -32.20 -5.66 25.14
N PHE A 718 -32.95 -6.72 25.45
CA PHE A 718 -34.14 -7.16 24.72
C PHE A 718 -35.35 -7.16 25.66
N ASP A 719 -36.41 -6.46 25.24
CA ASP A 719 -37.63 -6.21 26.04
C ASP A 719 -37.35 -5.66 27.46
N GLY A 720 -36.28 -4.86 27.59
CA GLY A 720 -35.80 -4.28 28.85
C GLY A 720 -34.95 -5.22 29.72
N ASN A 721 -34.77 -6.48 29.32
CA ASN A 721 -33.93 -7.47 30.01
C ASN A 721 -32.50 -7.41 29.46
N ALA A 722 -31.51 -7.63 30.32
CA ALA A 722 -30.13 -7.85 29.87
C ALA A 722 -30.00 -9.18 29.09
N ILE A 723 -28.95 -9.28 28.28
CA ILE A 723 -28.45 -10.56 27.76
C ILE A 723 -28.06 -11.44 28.94
N SER A 724 -28.52 -12.70 28.95
CA SER A 724 -28.11 -13.69 29.94
C SER A 724 -26.70 -14.23 29.62
N THR A 725 -25.95 -14.56 30.67
CA THR A 725 -24.60 -15.10 30.60
C THR A 725 -24.52 -16.40 31.39
N VAL A 726 -23.59 -17.28 31.04
CA VAL A 726 -23.46 -18.60 31.69
C VAL A 726 -23.15 -18.42 33.18
N ASP A 727 -23.96 -19.03 34.05
CA ASP A 727 -23.84 -19.00 35.51
C ASP A 727 -23.74 -17.57 36.13
N ASP A 728 -24.37 -16.57 35.50
CA ASP A 728 -24.26 -15.14 35.82
C ASP A 728 -22.81 -14.60 35.80
N ALA A 729 -21.88 -15.29 35.12
CA ALA A 729 -20.48 -14.92 35.01
C ALA A 729 -20.20 -14.00 33.81
N ALA A 730 -19.04 -13.34 33.81
CA ALA A 730 -18.57 -12.57 32.66
C ALA A 730 -18.23 -13.52 31.49
N PRO A 731 -18.71 -13.25 30.24
CA PRO A 731 -18.33 -14.04 29.07
C PRO A 731 -16.82 -14.02 28.83
N ALA A 732 -16.28 -15.13 28.31
CA ALA A 732 -14.86 -15.23 27.98
C ALA A 732 -14.43 -14.20 26.92
N SER A 733 -13.25 -13.60 27.10
CA SER A 733 -12.68 -12.65 26.16
C SER A 733 -11.79 -13.35 25.14
N ILE A 734 -12.26 -13.43 23.91
CA ILE A 734 -11.60 -14.14 22.80
C ILE A 734 -11.14 -13.15 21.75
N PHE A 735 -10.01 -13.42 21.11
CA PHE A 735 -9.67 -12.87 19.81
C PHE A 735 -9.61 -13.98 18.75
N TYR A 736 -10.18 -13.75 17.57
CA TYR A 736 -10.04 -14.63 16.41
C TYR A 736 -9.68 -13.79 15.18
N GLY A 737 -8.55 -14.08 14.55
CA GLY A 737 -8.12 -13.39 13.33
C GLY A 737 -7.69 -14.36 12.25
N ILE A 738 -7.99 -14.03 10.99
CA ILE A 738 -7.71 -14.87 9.82
C ILE A 738 -6.83 -14.10 8.83
N SER A 739 -5.86 -14.77 8.19
CA SER A 739 -4.96 -14.16 7.20
C SER A 739 -4.20 -12.96 7.79
N GLN A 740 -4.30 -11.75 7.24
CA GLN A 740 -3.79 -10.52 7.87
C GLN A 740 -4.26 -10.38 9.34
N GLY A 741 -5.49 -10.77 9.65
CA GLY A 741 -6.02 -10.80 11.01
C GLY A 741 -5.30 -11.79 11.93
N GLY A 742 -4.77 -12.89 11.39
CA GLY A 742 -3.90 -13.82 12.11
C GLY A 742 -2.47 -13.31 12.27
N ILE A 743 -1.89 -12.72 11.20
CA ILE A 743 -0.54 -12.13 11.20
C ILE A 743 -0.45 -10.97 12.21
N LEU A 744 -1.34 -9.98 12.09
CA LEU A 744 -1.42 -8.83 13.01
C LEU A 744 -1.98 -9.26 14.38
N GLY A 745 -2.94 -10.19 14.40
CA GLY A 745 -3.50 -10.77 15.62
C GLY A 745 -2.46 -11.38 16.54
N ALA A 746 -1.47 -12.07 15.99
CA ALA A 746 -0.39 -12.67 16.78
C ALA A 746 0.45 -11.63 17.53
N GLY A 747 0.77 -10.50 16.87
CA GLY A 747 1.51 -9.40 17.50
C GLY A 747 0.63 -8.58 18.45
N TYR A 748 -0.63 -8.31 18.08
CA TYR A 748 -1.63 -7.69 18.94
C TYR A 748 -1.85 -8.49 20.25
N ILE A 749 -1.97 -9.82 20.17
CA ILE A 749 -2.12 -10.69 21.34
C ILE A 749 -0.82 -10.76 22.16
N SER A 750 0.35 -10.80 21.51
CA SER A 750 1.65 -10.74 22.22
C SER A 750 1.80 -9.44 23.01
N LEU A 751 1.37 -8.31 22.44
CA LEU A 751 1.27 -7.02 23.12
C LEU A 751 0.21 -7.04 24.23
N ALA A 752 -0.93 -7.73 24.03
CA ALA A 752 -2.03 -7.79 24.99
C ALA A 752 -1.76 -8.73 26.19
N GLY A 753 -0.89 -9.74 26.09
CA GLY A 753 -0.81 -10.80 27.10
C GLY A 753 -0.48 -10.34 28.54
N LYS A 754 0.25 -9.24 28.70
CA LYS A 754 0.48 -8.60 30.02
C LYS A 754 -0.79 -7.98 30.63
N THR A 755 -1.75 -7.57 29.81
CA THR A 755 -2.98 -6.86 30.22
C THR A 755 -4.06 -7.80 30.74
N LYS A 756 -4.05 -9.07 30.31
CA LYS A 756 -5.10 -10.07 30.54
C LYS A 756 -6.49 -9.70 29.98
N LEU A 757 -6.54 -8.79 29.00
CA LEU A 757 -7.79 -8.44 28.31
C LEU A 757 -8.22 -9.49 27.27
N ILE A 758 -7.41 -10.52 27.01
CA ILE A 758 -7.72 -11.63 26.09
C ILE A 758 -7.36 -12.92 26.83
N ASP A 759 -8.33 -13.81 27.03
CA ASP A 759 -8.13 -15.11 27.68
C ASP A 759 -7.45 -16.10 26.72
N ARG A 760 -7.91 -16.09 25.46
CA ARG A 760 -7.57 -17.04 24.40
C ARG A 760 -7.55 -16.36 23.03
N GLY A 761 -6.61 -16.77 22.17
CA GLY A 761 -6.50 -16.29 20.79
C GLY A 761 -6.55 -17.43 19.77
N ILE A 762 -7.28 -17.23 18.68
CA ILE A 762 -7.27 -18.12 17.50
C ILE A 762 -6.66 -17.35 16.33
N LEU A 763 -5.74 -18.00 15.62
CA LEU A 763 -4.98 -17.45 14.50
C LEU A 763 -5.14 -18.40 13.30
N GLY A 764 -6.09 -18.09 12.41
CA GLY A 764 -6.36 -18.87 11.19
C GLY A 764 -5.50 -18.41 10.01
N VAL A 765 -4.87 -19.35 9.31
CA VAL A 765 -3.88 -19.12 8.23
C VAL A 765 -2.94 -17.92 8.50
N PRO A 766 -2.20 -17.93 9.63
CA PRO A 766 -1.34 -16.82 10.03
C PRO A 766 0.09 -16.99 9.50
N GLY A 767 0.96 -15.99 9.68
CA GLY A 767 2.38 -16.10 9.36
C GLY A 767 3.24 -14.98 9.91
N THR A 768 4.56 -15.14 9.82
CA THR A 768 5.58 -14.10 10.08
C THR A 768 6.92 -14.57 9.48
N PRO A 769 7.89 -13.69 9.14
CA PRO A 769 7.76 -12.23 8.95
C PRO A 769 6.94 -11.89 7.69
N PHE A 770 6.41 -10.66 7.58
CA PHE A 770 5.79 -10.17 6.34
C PHE A 770 6.74 -10.32 5.13
N ALA A 771 8.05 -10.12 5.30
CA ALA A 771 9.05 -10.32 4.24
C ALA A 771 9.20 -11.77 3.73
N LEU A 772 8.68 -12.77 4.46
CA LEU A 772 8.59 -14.18 4.04
C LEU A 772 7.22 -14.49 3.42
N VAL A 773 6.14 -13.95 4.01
CA VAL A 773 4.76 -14.12 3.55
C VAL A 773 4.56 -13.51 2.16
N LEU A 774 4.96 -12.25 1.98
CA LEU A 774 4.54 -11.44 0.84
C LEU A 774 5.03 -12.01 -0.50
N THR A 775 6.31 -12.35 -0.66
CA THR A 775 6.83 -12.72 -2.00
C THR A 775 6.36 -14.07 -2.53
N ARG A 776 5.70 -14.87 -1.68
CA ARG A 776 5.03 -16.13 -2.07
C ARG A 776 3.51 -15.99 -2.19
N SER A 777 2.94 -14.91 -1.65
CA SER A 777 1.50 -14.68 -1.57
C SER A 777 0.95 -14.23 -2.93
N LEU A 778 -0.10 -14.91 -3.42
CA LEU A 778 -0.83 -14.48 -4.61
C LEU A 778 -1.45 -13.08 -4.48
N ASP A 779 -1.78 -12.64 -3.26
CA ASP A 779 -2.24 -11.26 -3.03
C ASP A 779 -1.13 -10.24 -3.36
N PHE A 780 0.16 -10.61 -3.21
CA PHE A 780 1.30 -9.74 -3.47
C PHE A 780 1.65 -9.59 -4.95
N ALA A 781 1.26 -10.53 -5.81
CA ALA A 781 1.52 -10.50 -7.26
C ALA A 781 0.83 -9.35 -8.02
N GLY A 782 -0.01 -8.56 -7.32
CA GLY A 782 -0.49 -7.25 -7.80
C GLY A 782 0.21 -6.04 -7.17
N TYR A 783 0.83 -6.21 -5.99
CA TYR A 783 1.49 -5.12 -5.25
C TYR A 783 2.94 -4.91 -5.66
N ASP A 784 3.68 -5.96 -6.05
CA ASP A 784 5.03 -5.84 -6.63
C ASP A 784 5.01 -4.92 -7.87
N THR A 785 4.02 -5.11 -8.74
CA THR A 785 3.73 -4.33 -9.95
C THR A 785 3.43 -2.86 -9.61
N LEU A 786 2.83 -2.56 -8.46
CA LEU A 786 2.66 -1.17 -7.97
C LEU A 786 3.97 -0.60 -7.41
N ILE A 787 4.79 -1.41 -6.74
CA ILE A 787 6.10 -0.99 -6.22
C ILE A 787 7.09 -0.75 -7.38
N LEU A 788 6.97 -1.47 -8.51
CA LEU A 788 7.72 -1.23 -9.73
C LEU A 788 7.42 0.12 -10.42
N PHE A 789 6.39 0.87 -10.00
CA PHE A 789 6.29 2.30 -10.37
C PHE A 789 7.37 3.14 -9.65
N ASN A 790 7.84 2.73 -8.48
CA ASN A 790 8.92 3.39 -7.74
C ASN A 790 10.31 2.81 -8.02
N PHE A 791 10.44 1.53 -8.40
CA PHE A 791 11.73 0.83 -8.43
C PHE A 791 12.07 0.24 -9.81
N TYR A 792 13.35 0.10 -10.12
CA TYR A 792 13.80 -0.25 -11.47
C TYR A 792 13.60 -1.74 -11.78
N ASN A 793 13.80 -2.62 -10.81
CA ASN A 793 13.70 -4.07 -10.92
C ASN A 793 13.11 -4.69 -9.63
N ASN A 794 12.90 -6.01 -9.61
CA ASN A 794 12.32 -6.70 -8.46
C ASN A 794 13.35 -7.01 -7.36
N ARG A 795 14.66 -7.03 -7.67
CA ARG A 795 15.74 -7.03 -6.66
C ARG A 795 15.58 -5.86 -5.69
N HIS A 796 15.27 -4.66 -6.19
CA HIS A 796 14.97 -3.49 -5.35
C HIS A 796 13.71 -3.68 -4.51
N VAL A 797 12.69 -4.38 -5.01
CA VAL A 797 11.47 -4.71 -4.26
C VAL A 797 11.80 -5.61 -3.06
N ARG A 798 12.63 -6.66 -3.24
CA ARG A 798 13.12 -7.49 -2.13
C ARG A 798 13.87 -6.67 -1.08
N MET A 799 14.76 -5.78 -1.52
CA MET A 799 15.53 -4.92 -0.62
C MET A 799 14.61 -3.96 0.16
N LEU A 800 13.59 -3.39 -0.48
CA LEU A 800 12.57 -2.59 0.20
C LEU A 800 11.82 -3.42 1.25
N LEU A 801 11.30 -4.60 0.91
CA LEU A 801 10.57 -5.45 1.86
C LEU A 801 11.42 -5.81 3.09
N SER A 802 12.70 -6.08 2.88
CA SER A 802 13.66 -6.44 3.94
C SER A 802 14.00 -5.26 4.86
N LEU A 803 14.05 -4.04 4.31
CA LEU A 803 14.18 -2.80 5.08
C LEU A 803 12.87 -2.44 5.83
N VAL A 804 11.73 -2.64 5.18
CA VAL A 804 10.39 -2.35 5.71
C VAL A 804 9.99 -3.35 6.81
N GLN A 805 10.54 -4.56 6.82
CA GLN A 805 10.36 -5.52 7.93
C GLN A 805 10.75 -4.93 9.28
N MET A 806 11.83 -4.13 9.35
CA MET A 806 12.25 -3.39 10.56
C MET A 806 11.19 -2.39 11.06
N ALA A 807 10.24 -2.00 10.21
CA ALA A 807 9.08 -1.19 10.56
C ALA A 807 7.89 -2.04 11.06
N TRP A 808 7.77 -3.29 10.60
CA TRP A 808 6.70 -4.23 10.98
C TRP A 808 7.00 -5.01 12.26
N ASP A 809 8.26 -5.27 12.61
CA ASP A 809 8.62 -6.05 13.82
C ASP A 809 7.96 -5.56 15.12
N PRO A 810 7.78 -4.24 15.38
CA PRO A 810 7.02 -3.74 16.54
C PRO A 810 5.52 -4.07 16.54
N ALA A 811 4.97 -4.59 15.45
CA ALA A 811 3.55 -4.94 15.29
C ALA A 811 3.31 -6.43 14.97
N GLU A 812 4.29 -7.14 14.41
CA GLU A 812 4.26 -8.60 14.24
C GLU A 812 4.65 -9.34 15.52
N ALA A 813 4.28 -10.63 15.61
CA ALA A 813 4.65 -11.47 16.75
C ALA A 813 6.15 -11.79 16.81
N SER A 814 6.82 -12.02 15.68
CA SER A 814 8.25 -12.36 15.67
C SER A 814 9.10 -11.31 16.40
N GLY A 815 8.82 -10.03 16.19
CA GLY A 815 9.47 -8.93 16.93
C GLY A 815 9.07 -8.81 18.41
N HIS A 816 7.92 -9.36 18.82
CA HIS A 816 7.52 -9.52 20.23
C HIS A 816 8.09 -10.79 20.89
N ARG A 817 8.75 -11.68 20.14
CA ARG A 817 9.28 -12.96 20.66
C ARG A 817 10.81 -13.07 20.60
N ALA A 818 11.50 -12.08 20.06
CA ALA A 818 12.95 -11.96 20.14
C ALA A 818 13.44 -11.97 21.60
N MET A 819 14.46 -12.79 21.89
CA MET A 819 14.94 -12.99 23.26
C MET A 819 16.04 -11.98 23.64
N PRO A 820 16.07 -11.49 24.89
CA PRO A 820 15.08 -11.69 25.94
C PRO A 820 13.84 -10.82 25.72
N THR A 821 12.66 -11.45 25.74
CA THR A 821 11.38 -10.76 25.96
C THR A 821 10.62 -11.51 27.05
N THR A 822 10.07 -10.77 28.02
CA THR A 822 9.43 -11.34 29.22
C THR A 822 7.90 -11.24 29.21
N GLU A 823 7.29 -10.86 28.08
CA GLU A 823 5.84 -10.72 28.01
C GLU A 823 5.16 -12.09 27.88
N PRO A 824 4.18 -12.41 28.74
CA PRO A 824 3.42 -13.65 28.65
C PRO A 824 2.47 -13.60 27.46
N ILE A 825 2.10 -14.76 26.95
CA ILE A 825 1.09 -14.94 25.91
C ILE A 825 -0.14 -15.59 26.59
N PRO A 826 -1.40 -15.22 26.26
CA PRO A 826 -2.56 -16.06 26.58
C PRO A 826 -2.50 -17.38 25.81
N ARG A 827 -3.48 -18.26 26.02
CA ARG A 827 -3.48 -19.55 25.31
C ARG A 827 -3.85 -19.35 23.83
N LEU A 828 -3.13 -19.98 22.91
CA LEU A 828 -3.24 -19.77 21.47
C LEU A 828 -3.50 -21.07 20.69
N LEU A 829 -4.39 -20.97 19.71
CA LEU A 829 -4.59 -21.96 18.67
C LEU A 829 -4.22 -21.37 17.30
N LEU A 830 -3.21 -21.94 16.65
CA LEU A 830 -2.81 -21.65 15.28
C LEU A 830 -3.33 -22.76 14.36
N GLN A 831 -3.99 -22.39 13.27
CA GLN A 831 -4.52 -23.31 12.27
C GLN A 831 -4.02 -22.91 10.88
N ALA A 832 -3.44 -23.84 10.12
CA ALA A 832 -2.92 -23.58 8.77
C ALA A 832 -3.26 -24.71 7.78
N GLY A 833 -3.19 -24.40 6.49
CA GLY A 833 -3.35 -25.36 5.39
C GLY A 833 -2.04 -25.54 4.62
N LEU A 834 -1.56 -26.77 4.52
CA LEU A 834 -0.48 -27.14 3.61
C LEU A 834 -1.05 -27.15 2.19
N GLY A 835 -0.53 -26.26 1.35
CA GLY A 835 -1.08 -25.93 0.02
C GLY A 835 -1.62 -24.50 -0.12
N ASP A 836 -1.65 -23.71 0.97
CA ASP A 836 -2.09 -22.30 0.95
C ASP A 836 -1.17 -21.42 0.08
N PRO A 837 -1.68 -20.79 -1.00
CA PRO A 837 -0.89 -19.96 -1.92
C PRO A 837 -0.99 -18.45 -1.57
N VAL A 838 -1.69 -18.08 -0.49
CA VAL A 838 -1.92 -16.69 -0.06
C VAL A 838 -1.15 -16.39 1.22
N VAL A 839 -1.11 -17.32 2.18
CA VAL A 839 -0.23 -17.27 3.35
C VAL A 839 0.56 -18.57 3.43
N PRO A 840 1.84 -18.60 3.01
CA PRO A 840 2.60 -19.84 2.87
C PRO A 840 2.86 -20.49 4.23
N THR A 841 2.61 -21.80 4.34
CA THR A 841 2.62 -22.53 5.63
C THR A 841 3.95 -22.41 6.39
N ILE A 842 5.09 -22.28 5.69
CA ILE A 842 6.42 -22.07 6.30
C ILE A 842 6.49 -20.79 7.16
N ALA A 843 5.66 -19.78 6.89
CA ALA A 843 5.53 -18.58 7.71
C ALA A 843 4.63 -18.82 8.95
N ALA A 844 3.61 -19.69 8.84
CA ALA A 844 2.83 -20.17 9.98
C ALA A 844 3.71 -20.99 10.94
N GLU A 845 4.59 -21.85 10.40
CA GLU A 845 5.59 -22.56 11.20
C GLU A 845 6.60 -21.60 11.87
N ALA A 846 7.10 -20.60 11.14
CA ALA A 846 8.05 -19.62 11.69
C ALA A 846 7.41 -18.81 12.83
N LEU A 847 6.11 -18.51 12.71
CA LEU A 847 5.31 -17.93 13.78
C LEU A 847 5.15 -18.90 14.97
N ALA A 848 4.83 -20.16 14.71
CA ALA A 848 4.68 -21.19 15.73
C ALA A 848 6.00 -21.44 16.50
N ARG A 849 7.15 -21.50 15.80
CA ARG A 849 8.49 -21.51 16.39
C ARG A 849 8.74 -20.26 17.25
N SER A 850 8.40 -19.07 16.76
CA SER A 850 8.53 -17.81 17.51
C SER A 850 7.72 -17.80 18.82
N LEU A 851 6.50 -18.35 18.80
CA LEU A 851 5.60 -18.37 19.96
C LEU A 851 5.93 -19.50 20.96
N GLY A 852 6.77 -20.47 20.59
CA GLY A 852 7.05 -21.66 21.40
C GLY A 852 5.91 -22.69 21.37
N ALA A 853 5.28 -22.86 20.21
CA ALA A 853 4.16 -23.78 20.02
C ALA A 853 4.54 -25.26 20.13
N SER A 854 3.51 -26.11 20.26
CA SER A 854 3.59 -27.54 20.03
C SER A 854 2.57 -28.01 18.99
N THR A 855 2.88 -29.10 18.28
CA THR A 855 1.90 -29.85 17.48
C THR A 855 1.20 -30.92 18.32
N LEU A 856 0.08 -31.43 17.82
CA LEU A 856 -0.68 -32.52 18.45
C LEU A 856 -0.24 -33.89 17.87
N PRO A 857 -0.56 -35.03 18.54
CA PRO A 857 0.03 -36.32 18.18
C PRO A 857 -0.23 -36.80 16.75
N ASN A 858 -1.41 -36.51 16.19
CA ASN A 858 -1.82 -36.96 14.85
C ASN A 858 -1.59 -35.92 13.73
N THR A 859 -0.70 -34.95 13.95
CA THR A 859 -0.24 -33.98 12.93
C THR A 859 0.27 -34.68 11.65
N PRO A 860 -0.06 -34.19 10.43
CA PRO A 860 0.22 -34.90 9.18
C PRO A 860 1.72 -35.08 8.86
N ARG A 861 2.59 -34.27 9.49
CA ARG A 861 4.06 -34.32 9.41
C ARG A 861 4.71 -33.84 10.71
N ALA A 862 5.98 -34.19 10.90
CA ALA A 862 6.85 -33.51 11.85
C ALA A 862 7.29 -32.15 11.28
N ILE A 863 7.57 -31.17 12.14
CA ILE A 863 7.96 -29.80 11.75
C ILE A 863 9.23 -29.42 12.50
N PHE A 864 10.22 -28.86 11.80
CA PHE A 864 11.47 -28.45 12.44
C PHE A 864 11.22 -27.44 13.58
N GLY A 865 11.85 -27.66 14.73
CA GLY A 865 11.80 -26.75 15.89
C GLY A 865 10.48 -26.74 16.67
N ILE A 866 9.49 -27.56 16.32
CA ILE A 866 8.19 -27.63 17.00
C ILE A 866 8.02 -29.03 17.61
N SER A 867 7.77 -29.07 18.93
CA SER A 867 7.60 -30.33 19.67
C SER A 867 6.17 -30.86 19.57
N GLN A 868 5.99 -32.18 19.54
CA GLN A 868 4.68 -32.77 19.79
C GLN A 868 4.34 -32.74 21.29
N ALA A 869 3.08 -32.45 21.63
CA ALA A 869 2.55 -32.46 22.98
C ALA A 869 1.16 -33.11 23.02
N PRO A 870 0.73 -33.70 24.15
CA PRO A 870 -0.58 -34.35 24.24
C PRO A 870 -1.73 -33.32 24.18
N ALA A 871 -2.77 -33.66 23.44
CA ALA A 871 -4.04 -32.94 23.44
C ALA A 871 -4.77 -33.03 24.79
N ALA A 872 -5.87 -32.29 24.93
CA ALA A 872 -6.70 -32.28 26.12
C ALA A 872 -7.26 -33.67 26.44
N SER A 873 -6.99 -34.15 27.65
CA SER A 873 -7.54 -35.39 28.23
C SER A 873 -9.06 -35.53 28.02
N SER A 874 -9.57 -36.76 27.87
CA SER A 874 -11.02 -37.01 27.80
C SER A 874 -11.74 -36.86 29.14
N ASP A 875 -11.01 -36.87 30.27
CA ASP A 875 -11.56 -36.66 31.62
C ASP A 875 -11.49 -35.20 32.12
N GLY A 876 -10.82 -34.31 31.39
CA GLY A 876 -10.66 -32.89 31.75
C GLY A 876 -9.53 -32.59 32.74
N SER A 877 -8.70 -33.57 33.10
CA SER A 877 -7.50 -33.37 33.94
C SER A 877 -6.42 -32.49 33.29
N THR A 878 -6.38 -32.43 31.95
CA THR A 878 -5.48 -31.59 31.14
C THR A 878 -6.25 -30.86 30.03
N LEU A 879 -5.82 -29.63 29.72
CA LEU A 879 -6.42 -28.76 28.69
C LEU A 879 -5.66 -28.75 27.35
N GLY A 880 -4.67 -29.63 27.17
CA GLY A 880 -3.72 -29.58 26.05
C GLY A 880 -2.64 -28.49 26.22
N PRO A 881 -1.86 -28.19 25.17
CA PRO A 881 -0.76 -27.21 25.23
C PRO A 881 -1.25 -25.76 25.38
N ASP A 882 -0.39 -24.83 25.81
CA ASP A 882 -0.74 -23.41 25.90
C ASP A 882 -0.69 -22.69 24.55
N VAL A 883 0.23 -23.08 23.66
CA VAL A 883 0.29 -22.61 22.26
C VAL A 883 0.33 -23.84 21.37
N THR A 884 -0.64 -23.97 20.47
CA THR A 884 -0.77 -25.15 19.58
C THR A 884 -0.76 -24.75 18.12
N LEU A 885 -0.07 -25.52 17.28
CA LEU A 885 -0.22 -25.52 15.82
C LEU A 885 -0.97 -26.77 15.37
N SER A 886 -1.95 -26.61 14.48
CA SER A 886 -2.63 -27.69 13.75
C SER A 886 -2.57 -27.39 12.25
N GLU A 887 -2.23 -28.39 11.44
CA GLU A 887 -2.11 -28.28 9.98
C GLU A 887 -3.07 -29.25 9.28
N LEU A 888 -3.83 -28.77 8.29
CA LEU A 888 -4.54 -29.61 7.32
C LEU A 888 -3.65 -29.85 6.11
N LEU A 889 -3.52 -31.10 5.67
CA LEU A 889 -2.78 -31.47 4.47
C LEU A 889 -3.73 -31.63 3.28
N TYR A 890 -3.72 -30.66 2.36
CA TYR A 890 -4.39 -30.76 1.07
C TYR A 890 -3.42 -31.36 0.05
N GLU A 891 -3.53 -32.68 -0.17
CA GLU A 891 -2.47 -33.47 -0.82
C GLU A 891 -2.21 -33.04 -2.27
N ARG A 892 -3.25 -32.72 -3.05
CA ARG A 892 -3.10 -32.25 -4.44
C ARG A 892 -2.42 -30.88 -4.52
N GLU A 893 -2.86 -29.93 -3.71
CA GLU A 893 -2.39 -28.54 -3.72
C GLU A 893 -0.98 -28.44 -3.11
N PHE A 894 -0.69 -29.14 -2.02
CA PHE A 894 0.66 -29.17 -1.43
C PHE A 894 1.71 -29.74 -2.39
N ASN A 895 1.38 -30.83 -3.10
CA ASN A 895 2.27 -31.40 -4.14
C ASN A 895 2.41 -30.50 -5.39
N SER A 896 1.64 -29.42 -5.51
CA SER A 896 1.76 -28.43 -6.61
C SER A 896 2.57 -27.18 -6.25
N LEU A 897 2.98 -27.01 -4.99
CA LEU A 897 3.74 -25.84 -4.55
C LEU A 897 5.15 -25.79 -5.16
N PRO A 898 5.68 -24.59 -5.48
CA PRO A 898 7.06 -24.43 -5.93
C PRO A 898 8.07 -24.71 -4.81
N LEU A 899 9.27 -25.16 -5.20
CA LEU A 899 10.35 -25.56 -4.27
C LEU A 899 11.18 -24.41 -3.68
N ASP A 900 11.03 -23.19 -4.22
CA ASP A 900 11.78 -21.97 -3.89
C ASP A 900 10.81 -20.75 -3.95
N ASP A 901 11.31 -19.52 -3.73
CA ASP A 901 10.50 -18.29 -3.61
C ASP A 901 9.81 -17.84 -4.93
N ARG A 902 8.74 -18.54 -5.31
CA ARG A 902 7.91 -18.27 -6.49
C ARG A 902 6.42 -18.28 -6.11
N PHE A 903 5.60 -17.56 -6.86
CA PHE A 903 4.13 -17.66 -6.74
C PHE A 903 3.64 -19.06 -7.12
N ALA A 904 2.75 -19.62 -6.31
CA ALA A 904 2.05 -20.88 -6.59
C ALA A 904 0.84 -20.66 -7.52
N SER A 905 0.17 -21.73 -7.95
CA SER A 905 -1.13 -21.65 -8.64
C SER A 905 -2.27 -21.36 -7.67
N GLU A 906 -3.25 -20.56 -8.12
CA GLU A 906 -4.47 -20.25 -7.37
C GLU A 906 -5.25 -21.53 -6.99
N ASN A 907 -5.68 -21.62 -5.73
CA ASN A 907 -6.46 -22.72 -5.18
C ASN A 907 -7.27 -22.25 -3.95
N SER A 908 -8.18 -23.08 -3.46
CA SER A 908 -9.13 -22.73 -2.39
C SER A 908 -8.64 -23.00 -0.96
N VAL A 909 -7.41 -23.47 -0.72
CA VAL A 909 -6.93 -23.85 0.62
C VAL A 909 -7.08 -22.72 1.63
N HIS A 910 -6.72 -21.49 1.24
CA HIS A 910 -6.81 -20.30 2.10
C HIS A 910 -8.24 -20.02 2.60
N TRP A 911 -9.25 -20.41 1.83
CA TRP A 911 -10.65 -20.38 2.26
C TRP A 911 -11.01 -21.63 3.07
N CYS A 912 -10.76 -22.82 2.53
CA CYS A 912 -11.24 -24.09 3.10
C CYS A 912 -10.81 -24.34 4.56
N VAL A 913 -9.62 -23.88 4.96
CA VAL A 913 -9.14 -24.04 6.36
C VAL A 913 -10.09 -23.44 7.40
N ARG A 914 -10.82 -22.36 7.07
CA ARG A 914 -11.75 -21.69 8.02
C ARG A 914 -13.15 -22.29 8.09
N VAL A 915 -13.47 -23.23 7.19
CA VAL A 915 -14.76 -23.93 7.09
C VAL A 915 -14.65 -25.45 7.23
N ASP A 916 -13.42 -25.99 7.34
CA ASP A 916 -13.21 -27.40 7.62
C ASP A 916 -13.82 -27.81 8.96
N LYS A 917 -14.64 -28.86 8.94
CA LYS A 917 -15.43 -29.32 10.09
C LYS A 917 -14.57 -29.61 11.32
N ALA A 918 -13.40 -30.23 11.15
CA ALA A 918 -12.55 -30.63 12.28
C ALA A 918 -11.88 -29.39 12.92
N PHE A 919 -11.50 -28.41 12.11
CA PHE A 919 -10.93 -27.15 12.58
C PHE A 919 -11.98 -26.23 13.22
N VAL A 920 -13.20 -26.16 12.68
CA VAL A 920 -14.33 -25.46 13.31
C VAL A 920 -14.64 -26.07 14.69
N GLN A 921 -14.74 -27.40 14.79
CA GLN A 921 -14.96 -28.08 16.07
C GLN A 921 -13.83 -27.81 17.09
N GLN A 922 -12.57 -27.76 16.63
CA GLN A 922 -11.43 -27.41 17.49
C GLN A 922 -11.51 -25.96 18.00
N ILE A 923 -11.95 -25.00 17.17
CA ILE A 923 -12.21 -23.62 17.59
C ILE A 923 -13.34 -23.58 18.64
N GLU A 924 -14.44 -24.28 18.40
CA GLU A 924 -15.60 -24.27 19.29
C GLU A 924 -15.30 -24.88 20.66
N GLU A 925 -14.61 -26.03 20.73
CA GLU A 925 -14.10 -26.59 21.99
C GLU A 925 -13.13 -25.62 22.67
N PHE A 926 -12.19 -25.02 21.93
CA PHE A 926 -11.21 -24.10 22.49
C PHE A 926 -11.84 -22.80 23.02
N ILE A 927 -12.90 -22.27 22.40
CA ILE A 927 -13.65 -21.09 22.90
C ILE A 927 -14.54 -21.46 24.09
N ASN A 928 -15.25 -22.58 24.03
CA ASN A 928 -16.19 -22.97 25.09
C ASN A 928 -15.47 -23.41 26.38
N THR A 929 -14.41 -24.22 26.28
CA THR A 929 -13.78 -24.87 27.44
C THR A 929 -12.29 -24.56 27.61
N GLY A 930 -11.64 -24.04 26.56
CA GLY A 930 -10.19 -23.85 26.53
C GLY A 930 -9.42 -25.15 26.33
N ARG A 931 -10.10 -26.29 26.16
CA ARG A 931 -9.45 -27.56 25.84
C ARG A 931 -8.95 -27.51 24.39
N VAL A 932 -7.72 -27.97 24.16
CA VAL A 932 -7.20 -28.17 22.80
C VAL A 932 -7.39 -29.65 22.44
N MET A 933 -8.44 -29.94 21.67
CA MET A 933 -8.63 -31.27 21.07
C MET A 933 -7.68 -31.48 19.88
N ASP A 934 -7.35 -32.75 19.60
CA ASP A 934 -6.67 -33.15 18.36
C ASP A 934 -7.72 -33.32 17.24
N PRO A 935 -7.70 -32.50 16.18
CA PRO A 935 -8.67 -32.58 15.10
C PRO A 935 -8.34 -33.70 14.10
N CYS A 936 -7.13 -34.28 14.17
CA CYS A 936 -6.59 -35.19 13.16
C CYS A 936 -6.80 -36.68 13.53
N VAL A 937 -7.60 -36.98 14.56
CA VAL A 937 -7.76 -38.34 15.13
C VAL A 937 -8.49 -39.30 14.19
N GLU A 938 -9.39 -38.81 13.32
CA GLU A 938 -10.17 -39.65 12.41
C GLU A 938 -9.46 -39.89 11.05
N ASP A 939 -8.59 -38.97 10.62
CA ASP A 939 -8.14 -38.84 9.22
C ASP A 939 -6.71 -38.32 9.01
N GLU A 940 -5.89 -38.21 10.07
CA GLU A 940 -4.55 -37.59 10.06
C GLU A 940 -4.53 -36.14 9.52
N CYS A 941 -5.66 -35.42 9.57
CA CYS A 941 -5.85 -34.10 8.97
C CYS A 941 -5.61 -34.06 7.44
N ARG A 942 -5.78 -35.19 6.75
CA ARG A 942 -5.58 -35.30 5.29
C ARG A 942 -6.84 -34.94 4.49
N ARG A 943 -6.66 -34.26 3.37
CA ARG A 943 -7.69 -33.89 2.38
C ARG A 943 -7.14 -34.18 0.99
N GLU A 944 -7.89 -34.85 0.12
CA GLU A 944 -7.40 -35.18 -1.24
C GLU A 944 -7.16 -33.89 -2.07
N SER A 945 -8.07 -32.92 -1.94
CA SER A 945 -7.96 -31.61 -2.58
C SER A 945 -8.77 -30.54 -1.85
N ALA A 946 -8.56 -29.26 -2.19
CA ALA A 946 -9.21 -28.11 -1.58
C ALA A 946 -10.66 -27.89 -2.09
N VAL A 947 -11.56 -28.83 -1.77
CA VAL A 947 -12.99 -28.73 -2.06
C VAL A 947 -13.75 -28.50 -0.75
N CYS A 948 -14.44 -27.36 -0.68
CA CYS A 948 -15.27 -26.90 0.44
C CYS A 948 -16.41 -26.00 -0.06
#